data_AF-A6GBT3-F1
#
_entry.id   AF-A6GBT3-F1
#
_cell.length_a   1.000
_cell.length_b   1.000
_cell.length_c   1.000
_cell.angle_alpha   90.00
_cell.angle_beta   90.00
_cell.angle_gamma   90.00
#
_symmetry.space_group_name_H-M   'P 1'
#
loop_
_entity.id
_entity.type
_entity.pdbx_description
1 polymer ?
#
loop_
_entity_poly.entity_id
_entity_poly.type
_entity_poly.pdbx_seq_one_letter_code
_entity_poly.pdbx_strand_id
1 'polypeptide(L)'
;MFGEPEVTKLVVRYSLEGGVLLCGETKAHKEAIKALRSPYRFRFSRNLPAGCAWYAPRTRGKEQSRDKIEAVATQLRAKGVPIVVEYDATAPAKVDVSLDIAALAKSHGIKPGDRHPDWPKLRAAFEDAERKGQGAKLRAWLNKHRLLRPGEGTEELARVRGKFAFEAGNWPPAPERGETYGRAEFGGVLRSIDQDPRVQAISEFARTWKSQLEAVTKGQASFWFRDATLDARVRDSPWQTRRSYEMRAFEALLGKNEPATPELAKKAQAEVLARLEDWNQRMRLALQPELYDGSKPADQVYTQLCRIETNVAQRVLGDVYDVRFPERDDASRLCTGVLSLDKLNAKADADDCERAEREAARKVARQADARALLEVVREAKRKGELTERRFNLAYWRLHPKLSNYERESRRLKVYWVEGFSSSRRGVAPAGRKTKVKLRGPKDHGFFAEGVYADEGEAIAAVLVDVDKAAGELEPQTPSKPKAPKRPRNPKRAKIMAKTTESKLPKQIQEIKTAWAAFEAERKKGRVTGWKNVPGTSCFTHVHDDSLTLCTTYQSKSVGSCPPSQEGLKSPSRQFMLCHPEHSPMFYPGKAAGIEQVKAEADNAVARRRSRKQSSKLDKPPKITDFEDQQRALEALVPTRVVFRDNDPLSPIELSVGVPWVELEDGRRQVATTWREPKLPKGAKLIPQIFPIGVSFDELVAELGKKYLRYRGPISPETLRKLTKLVNAAKLRPALKKAKITLNDYRTSIVGNKSVYWVPGPDGGIAVGPLTASGNPVKSKKVLEALAKRTQSGLPLPELPKGWSLEDTIVIALLRNGVPMWGAWRPNTLEYRVKNGSSEWSDVKTMPATSERDPKKGFTDFPNVATFTIRKFLDTAPAGVRYRVAGPWLGYLYPTDFGTKVQFDPSTGGELDVAKLEAEFAEVTAKVSSYGQPTGSEKAAVSQAKRRLTWAAKELKREEKAAKRAARDAERAAKKASKKGKSVNKKPQTDKERANEAAGADSKQPELKGAARSGKGTTESHKRAKKKTAAKKKTVAKKKTAAKKKTAAKKKTVAKKKTAAKKKTAAKKKTAAKKKTVAKKKTVAKKKTAAKKKTAAKKKTAAKKKTAAKKKTAAKKKTAAKKKTAAKKKTAAKASSQPSPTASSKTNSRRLKFNRHDVVRFRKRSQIAEGLGLRPDARYAVEMTTTHNERPVVVIRYRSGKHSVLLKVPPGHLAVVQRHEEIPSDVRACAAKLANYKGPINAKTRRIMIELSKRS
;
A
#
# COMPACT_ATOMS: atom_id res chain seq x y z
N MET A 1 -41.41 -12.67 -81.28
CA MET A 1 -41.92 -13.17 -79.98
C MET A 1 -41.92 -12.00 -79.02
N PHE A 2 -43.05 -11.68 -78.38
CA PHE A 2 -43.11 -10.63 -77.36
C PHE A 2 -42.94 -11.25 -75.97
N GLY A 3 -41.91 -10.82 -75.23
CA GLY A 3 -41.83 -11.00 -73.78
C GLY A 3 -42.38 -9.74 -73.09
N GLU A 4 -43.21 -9.92 -72.06
CA GLU A 4 -43.77 -8.80 -71.31
C GLU A 4 -42.69 -7.97 -70.58
N PRO A 5 -42.89 -6.65 -70.39
CA PRO A 5 -41.95 -5.83 -69.63
C PRO A 5 -42.01 -6.17 -68.13
N GLU A 6 -40.89 -6.63 -67.56
CA GLU A 6 -40.80 -6.94 -66.13
C GLU A 6 -41.10 -5.72 -65.24
N VAL A 7 -42.25 -5.77 -64.54
CA VAL A 7 -42.61 -4.76 -63.54
C VAL A 7 -41.62 -4.78 -62.38
N THR A 8 -40.92 -3.65 -62.15
CA THR A 8 -39.88 -3.44 -61.12
C THR A 8 -40.44 -3.49 -59.68
N LYS A 9 -40.77 -4.69 -59.21
CA LYS A 9 -41.39 -4.95 -57.91
C LYS A 9 -40.53 -4.46 -56.74
N LEU A 10 -41.19 -3.90 -55.72
CA LEU A 10 -40.56 -3.63 -54.42
C LEU A 10 -40.40 -4.95 -53.65
N VAL A 11 -39.39 -5.07 -52.78
CA VAL A 11 -39.20 -6.26 -51.94
C VAL A 11 -39.10 -5.89 -50.47
N VAL A 12 -39.91 -6.52 -49.62
CA VAL A 12 -39.71 -6.56 -48.16
C VAL A 12 -38.78 -7.73 -47.85
N ARG A 13 -37.48 -7.47 -47.64
CA ARG A 13 -36.54 -8.52 -47.24
C ARG A 13 -36.44 -8.58 -45.72
N TYR A 14 -36.56 -9.78 -45.15
CA TYR A 14 -36.30 -10.04 -43.74
C TYR A 14 -35.21 -11.09 -43.54
N SER A 15 -34.24 -10.75 -42.71
CA SER A 15 -33.31 -11.69 -42.09
C SER A 15 -33.06 -11.30 -40.63
N LEU A 16 -32.70 -12.27 -39.79
CA LEU A 16 -32.37 -12.00 -38.39
C LEU A 16 -31.19 -11.02 -38.28
N GLU A 17 -30.20 -11.18 -39.17
CA GLU A 17 -29.00 -10.35 -39.24
C GLU A 17 -29.22 -8.97 -39.83
N GLY A 18 -30.15 -8.78 -40.78
CA GLY A 18 -30.44 -7.49 -41.42
C GLY A 18 -31.53 -6.68 -40.71
N GLY A 19 -32.50 -7.38 -40.12
CA GLY A 19 -33.80 -6.80 -39.76
C GLY A 19 -34.74 -6.75 -40.97
N VAL A 20 -35.81 -5.96 -40.87
CA VAL A 20 -36.76 -5.75 -41.98
C VAL A 20 -36.28 -4.58 -42.84
N LEU A 21 -36.03 -4.84 -44.12
CA LEU A 21 -35.56 -3.89 -45.13
C LEU A 21 -36.58 -3.70 -46.25
N LEU A 22 -36.47 -2.59 -46.99
CA LEU A 22 -37.14 -2.41 -48.28
C LEU A 22 -36.10 -2.17 -49.38
N CYS A 23 -36.22 -2.98 -50.42
CA CYS A 23 -35.29 -3.08 -51.54
C CYS A 23 -36.06 -3.01 -52.88
N GLY A 24 -35.35 -2.87 -54.00
CA GLY A 24 -35.96 -2.57 -55.31
C GLY A 24 -36.25 -1.07 -55.49
N GLU A 25 -37.25 -0.71 -56.30
CA GLU A 25 -37.48 0.67 -56.75
C GLU A 25 -38.17 1.61 -55.74
N THR A 26 -37.59 1.66 -54.53
CA THR A 26 -38.00 2.50 -53.39
C THR A 26 -38.03 4.03 -53.65
N LYS A 27 -37.62 4.48 -54.84
CA LYS A 27 -37.57 5.89 -55.27
C LYS A 27 -38.94 6.38 -55.72
N ALA A 28 -39.68 5.58 -56.51
CA ALA A 28 -41.02 5.91 -56.99
C ALA A 28 -42.02 5.93 -55.81
N HIS A 29 -42.08 4.83 -55.04
CA HIS A 29 -43.06 4.64 -53.96
C HIS A 29 -42.68 5.32 -52.62
N LYS A 30 -41.78 6.29 -52.66
CA LYS A 30 -41.14 6.94 -51.50
C LYS A 30 -42.12 7.54 -50.49
N GLU A 31 -43.20 8.16 -50.94
CA GLU A 31 -44.19 8.77 -50.04
C GLU A 31 -45.14 7.72 -49.42
N ALA A 32 -45.48 6.65 -50.16
CA ALA A 32 -46.22 5.50 -49.61
C ALA A 32 -45.42 4.78 -48.51
N ILE A 33 -44.11 4.60 -48.71
CA ILE A 33 -43.19 4.02 -47.70
C ILE A 33 -43.11 4.91 -46.45
N LYS A 34 -43.00 6.24 -46.61
CA LYS A 34 -43.03 7.20 -45.48
C LYS A 34 -44.35 7.19 -44.70
N ALA A 35 -45.47 6.88 -45.36
CA ALA A 35 -46.79 6.87 -44.75
C ALA A 35 -47.01 5.67 -43.81
N LEU A 36 -46.16 4.63 -43.88
CA LEU A 36 -46.20 3.50 -42.94
C LEU A 36 -45.85 3.94 -41.52
N ARG A 37 -46.73 3.57 -40.58
CA ARG A 37 -46.58 3.87 -39.14
C ARG A 37 -46.65 2.64 -38.23
N SER A 38 -47.25 1.55 -38.70
CA SER A 38 -47.46 0.28 -37.99
C SER A 38 -47.42 -0.86 -39.01
N PRO A 39 -46.90 -2.07 -38.70
CA PRO A 39 -46.18 -2.41 -37.47
C PRO A 39 -44.79 -1.74 -37.37
N TYR A 40 -44.22 -1.30 -38.49
CA TYR A 40 -42.92 -0.63 -38.54
C TYR A 40 -43.01 0.78 -39.14
N ARG A 41 -42.03 1.63 -38.77
CA ARG A 41 -41.83 2.96 -39.35
C ARG A 41 -40.45 3.02 -40.00
N PHE A 42 -40.42 2.89 -41.32
CA PHE A 42 -39.19 2.81 -42.09
C PHE A 42 -38.38 4.12 -42.08
N ARG A 43 -37.06 3.99 -42.25
CA ARG A 43 -36.11 5.10 -42.40
C ARG A 43 -35.18 4.84 -43.57
N PHE A 44 -34.96 5.87 -44.37
CA PHE A 44 -33.99 5.85 -45.47
C PHE A 44 -32.54 5.79 -44.92
N SER A 45 -31.68 5.04 -45.59
CA SER A 45 -30.24 4.97 -45.33
C SER A 45 -29.48 4.68 -46.63
N ARG A 46 -28.28 5.24 -46.78
CA ARG A 46 -27.35 4.91 -47.89
C ARG A 46 -26.35 3.81 -47.54
N ASN A 47 -26.35 3.36 -46.28
CA ASN A 47 -25.44 2.36 -45.75
C ASN A 47 -26.22 1.06 -45.48
N LEU A 48 -26.78 0.50 -46.55
CA LEU A 48 -27.56 -0.76 -46.57
C LEU A 48 -26.99 -1.65 -47.71
N PRO A 49 -27.35 -2.95 -47.76
CA PRO A 49 -26.98 -3.82 -48.87
C PRO A 49 -27.40 -3.26 -50.24
N ALA A 50 -26.75 -3.72 -51.31
CA ALA A 50 -27.08 -3.33 -52.67
C ALA A 50 -28.57 -3.57 -52.98
N GLY A 51 -29.20 -2.65 -53.72
CA GLY A 51 -30.65 -2.66 -53.98
C GLY A 51 -31.54 -2.23 -52.80
N CYS A 52 -31.03 -2.12 -51.57
CA CYS A 52 -31.81 -1.76 -50.38
C CYS A 52 -31.61 -0.30 -49.95
N ALA A 53 -32.70 0.39 -49.60
CA ALA A 53 -32.66 1.83 -49.29
C ALA A 53 -33.41 2.27 -48.03
N TRP A 54 -34.28 1.41 -47.47
CA TRP A 54 -34.98 1.69 -46.21
C TRP A 54 -34.87 0.53 -45.24
N TYR A 55 -34.87 0.83 -43.94
CA TYR A 55 -34.85 -0.17 -42.86
C TYR A 55 -35.87 0.16 -41.76
N ALA A 56 -36.37 -0.86 -41.09
CA ALA A 56 -37.20 -0.74 -39.89
C ALA A 56 -36.30 -0.68 -38.61
N PRO A 57 -36.23 0.45 -37.90
CA PRO A 57 -35.34 0.57 -36.73
C PRO A 57 -35.73 -0.40 -35.61
N ARG A 58 -34.72 -1.00 -34.96
CA ARG A 58 -34.84 -1.98 -33.85
C ARG A 58 -35.33 -3.39 -34.23
N THR A 59 -35.42 -3.73 -35.53
CA THR A 59 -35.70 -5.10 -36.00
C THR A 59 -34.44 -5.96 -36.14
N ARG A 60 -33.30 -5.36 -36.50
CA ARG A 60 -32.00 -6.05 -36.62
C ARG A 60 -31.61 -6.79 -35.33
N GLY A 61 -31.25 -8.07 -35.43
CA GLY A 61 -30.92 -8.93 -34.29
C GLY A 61 -32.13 -9.33 -33.44
N LYS A 62 -33.34 -9.34 -34.03
CA LYS A 62 -34.58 -9.78 -33.36
C LYS A 62 -35.50 -10.53 -34.31
N GLU A 63 -35.99 -11.68 -33.84
CA GLU A 63 -37.06 -12.45 -34.47
C GLU A 63 -38.31 -11.55 -34.62
N GLN A 64 -38.85 -11.43 -35.84
CA GLN A 64 -40.09 -10.71 -36.15
C GLN A 64 -41.12 -11.73 -36.65
N SER A 65 -42.39 -11.63 -36.22
CA SER A 65 -43.42 -12.55 -36.70
C SER A 65 -43.78 -12.30 -38.16
N ARG A 66 -44.09 -13.38 -38.88
CA ARG A 66 -44.35 -13.43 -40.32
C ARG A 66 -45.45 -12.46 -40.73
N ASP A 67 -46.57 -12.53 -40.03
CA ASP A 67 -47.74 -11.64 -40.05
C ASP A 67 -47.39 -10.14 -39.91
N LYS A 68 -46.35 -9.75 -39.15
CA LYS A 68 -45.92 -8.33 -39.07
C LYS A 68 -45.11 -7.88 -40.30
N ILE A 69 -44.48 -8.80 -41.02
CA ILE A 69 -43.76 -8.50 -42.25
C ILE A 69 -44.75 -8.47 -43.42
N GLU A 70 -45.66 -9.44 -43.48
CA GLU A 70 -46.75 -9.49 -44.47
C GLU A 70 -47.74 -8.33 -44.30
N ALA A 71 -48.05 -7.89 -43.07
CA ALA A 71 -48.84 -6.67 -42.85
C ALA A 71 -48.21 -5.38 -43.41
N VAL A 72 -46.88 -5.32 -43.61
CA VAL A 72 -46.23 -4.22 -44.34
C VAL A 72 -46.50 -4.34 -45.84
N ALA A 73 -46.38 -5.55 -46.40
CA ALA A 73 -46.65 -5.79 -47.81
C ALA A 73 -48.12 -5.49 -48.14
N THR A 74 -49.08 -6.00 -47.36
CA THR A 74 -50.51 -5.71 -47.53
C THR A 74 -50.81 -4.20 -47.46
N GLN A 75 -50.20 -3.46 -46.53
CA GLN A 75 -50.33 -2.00 -46.46
C GLN A 75 -49.66 -1.21 -47.59
N LEU A 76 -48.78 -1.83 -48.39
CA LEU A 76 -48.18 -1.23 -49.57
C LEU A 76 -48.95 -1.63 -50.85
N ARG A 77 -49.41 -2.88 -50.96
CA ARG A 77 -50.36 -3.32 -52.00
C ARG A 77 -51.64 -2.48 -51.98
N ALA A 78 -52.23 -2.27 -50.80
CA ALA A 78 -53.38 -1.37 -50.58
C ALA A 78 -53.09 0.13 -50.83
N LYS A 79 -51.89 0.48 -51.32
CA LYS A 79 -51.51 1.83 -51.78
C LYS A 79 -50.99 1.81 -53.23
N GLY A 80 -51.32 0.78 -54.01
CA GLY A 80 -50.90 0.64 -55.41
C GLY A 80 -49.40 0.35 -55.60
N VAL A 81 -48.72 -0.20 -54.58
CA VAL A 81 -47.29 -0.55 -54.67
C VAL A 81 -47.15 -2.06 -54.91
N PRO A 82 -46.66 -2.51 -56.09
CA PRO A 82 -46.39 -3.93 -56.34
C PRO A 82 -45.22 -4.39 -55.46
N ILE A 83 -45.45 -5.38 -54.61
CA ILE A 83 -44.50 -5.77 -53.56
C ILE A 83 -44.51 -7.26 -53.21
N VAL A 84 -43.31 -7.83 -53.19
CA VAL A 84 -42.99 -9.20 -52.79
C VAL A 84 -42.41 -9.21 -51.36
N VAL A 85 -42.53 -10.33 -50.65
CA VAL A 85 -41.86 -10.55 -49.36
C VAL A 85 -40.83 -11.65 -49.53
N GLU A 86 -39.60 -11.38 -49.10
CA GLU A 86 -38.46 -12.29 -49.18
C GLU A 86 -37.97 -12.61 -47.76
N TYR A 87 -37.83 -13.90 -47.46
CA TYR A 87 -37.31 -14.38 -46.18
C TYR A 87 -35.98 -15.10 -46.45
N ASP A 88 -34.87 -14.60 -45.89
CA ASP A 88 -33.57 -15.27 -46.00
C ASP A 88 -33.59 -16.59 -45.22
N ALA A 89 -33.64 -17.72 -45.94
CA ALA A 89 -33.76 -19.06 -45.38
C ALA A 89 -32.40 -19.63 -44.87
N THR A 90 -31.75 -18.90 -43.96
CA THR A 90 -30.50 -19.32 -43.31
C THR A 90 -30.59 -19.30 -41.78
N ALA A 91 -31.48 -20.16 -41.25
CA ALA A 91 -31.45 -20.60 -39.86
C ALA A 91 -31.65 -22.13 -39.84
N PRO A 92 -30.75 -22.92 -39.23
CA PRO A 92 -30.97 -24.36 -39.08
C PRO A 92 -32.18 -24.63 -38.18
N ALA A 93 -32.83 -25.77 -38.39
CA ALA A 93 -34.02 -26.15 -37.62
C ALA A 93 -33.74 -26.12 -36.11
N LYS A 94 -34.58 -25.41 -35.35
CA LYS A 94 -34.57 -25.43 -33.89
C LYS A 94 -35.04 -26.81 -33.42
N VAL A 95 -34.09 -27.69 -33.08
CA VAL A 95 -34.37 -28.80 -32.15
C VAL A 95 -34.67 -28.15 -30.80
N ASP A 96 -35.96 -28.00 -30.46
CA ASP A 96 -36.40 -27.19 -29.33
C ASP A 96 -36.31 -27.93 -27.97
N VAL A 97 -35.09 -28.37 -27.64
CA VAL A 97 -34.74 -28.72 -26.26
C VAL A 97 -34.37 -27.42 -25.56
N SER A 98 -35.38 -26.75 -25.02
CA SER A 98 -35.28 -25.53 -24.22
C SER A 98 -34.68 -25.80 -22.83
N LEU A 99 -33.43 -26.28 -22.81
CA LEU A 99 -32.69 -26.66 -21.62
C LEU A 99 -32.72 -25.53 -20.57
N ASP A 100 -33.31 -25.80 -19.40
CA ASP A 100 -33.35 -24.81 -18.33
C ASP A 100 -31.93 -24.51 -17.84
N ILE A 101 -31.50 -23.27 -18.03
CA ILE A 101 -30.20 -22.76 -17.60
C ILE A 101 -30.07 -22.80 -16.07
N ALA A 102 -31.18 -22.72 -15.32
CA ALA A 102 -31.14 -22.90 -13.87
C ALA A 102 -30.95 -24.37 -13.47
N ALA A 103 -31.61 -25.32 -14.14
CA ALA A 103 -31.37 -26.76 -13.98
C ALA A 103 -29.94 -27.16 -14.37
N LEU A 104 -29.40 -26.64 -15.48
CA LEU A 104 -28.01 -26.86 -15.88
C LEU A 104 -27.02 -26.28 -14.86
N ALA A 105 -27.25 -25.04 -14.37
CA ALA A 105 -26.42 -24.51 -13.29
C ALA A 105 -26.50 -25.41 -12.03
N LYS A 106 -27.71 -25.88 -11.68
CA LYS A 106 -27.98 -26.74 -10.53
C LYS A 106 -27.30 -28.12 -10.65
N SER A 107 -27.23 -28.73 -11.84
CA SER A 107 -26.59 -30.05 -12.03
C SER A 107 -25.08 -30.01 -11.78
N HIS A 108 -24.38 -28.95 -12.20
CA HIS A 108 -22.98 -28.72 -11.83
C HIS A 108 -22.80 -28.11 -10.42
N GLY A 109 -23.87 -28.04 -9.62
CA GLY A 109 -23.85 -27.60 -8.23
C GLY A 109 -23.78 -26.08 -8.02
N ILE A 110 -24.03 -25.27 -9.05
CA ILE A 110 -24.00 -23.81 -9.01
C ILE A 110 -25.38 -23.28 -8.57
N LYS A 111 -25.46 -22.60 -7.41
CA LYS A 111 -26.72 -22.17 -6.80
C LYS A 111 -26.85 -20.64 -6.77
N PRO A 112 -28.04 -20.06 -7.04
CA PRO A 112 -28.28 -18.64 -6.83
C PRO A 112 -28.03 -18.25 -5.36
N GLY A 113 -27.05 -17.37 -5.15
CA GLY A 113 -26.61 -16.94 -3.81
C GLY A 113 -25.16 -17.30 -3.48
N ASP A 114 -24.52 -18.21 -4.23
CA ASP A 114 -23.12 -18.60 -4.02
C ASP A 114 -22.18 -17.39 -4.17
N ARG A 115 -21.30 -17.18 -3.18
CA ARG A 115 -20.27 -16.13 -3.22
C ARG A 115 -19.07 -16.59 -4.05
N HIS A 116 -19.28 -16.60 -5.37
CA HIS A 116 -18.38 -17.15 -6.39
C HIS A 116 -18.45 -18.68 -6.48
N PRO A 117 -18.93 -19.26 -7.60
CA PRO A 117 -18.91 -20.71 -7.81
C PRO A 117 -17.48 -21.20 -8.07
N ASP A 118 -17.29 -22.49 -7.91
CA ASP A 118 -16.01 -23.18 -8.12
C ASP A 118 -15.64 -23.25 -9.61
N TRP A 119 -14.38 -22.93 -9.96
CA TRP A 119 -13.96 -22.71 -11.35
C TRP A 119 -14.03 -23.95 -12.25
N PRO A 120 -13.65 -25.17 -11.83
CA PRO A 120 -13.80 -26.37 -12.67
C PRO A 120 -15.28 -26.70 -12.94
N LYS A 121 -16.14 -26.59 -11.92
CA LYS A 121 -17.59 -26.82 -12.05
C LYS A 121 -18.26 -25.79 -12.96
N LEU A 122 -17.86 -24.53 -12.82
CA LEU A 122 -18.27 -23.45 -13.71
C LEU A 122 -17.82 -23.69 -15.15
N ARG A 123 -16.61 -24.21 -15.37
CA ARG A 123 -16.13 -24.54 -16.71
C ARG A 123 -16.88 -25.72 -17.32
N ALA A 124 -17.12 -26.79 -16.57
CA ALA A 124 -17.96 -27.91 -17.02
C ALA A 124 -19.37 -27.43 -17.42
N ALA A 125 -19.99 -26.57 -16.61
CA ALA A 125 -21.28 -25.95 -16.95
C ALA A 125 -21.22 -25.10 -18.24
N PHE A 126 -20.11 -24.39 -18.48
CA PHE A 126 -19.90 -23.67 -19.74
C PHE A 126 -19.65 -24.60 -20.93
N GLU A 127 -18.93 -25.70 -20.76
CA GLU A 127 -18.72 -26.72 -21.79
C GLU A 127 -20.06 -27.35 -22.21
N ASP A 128 -20.88 -27.80 -21.27
CA ASP A 128 -22.18 -28.41 -21.56
C ASP A 128 -23.24 -27.40 -22.01
N ALA A 129 -23.13 -26.13 -21.63
CA ALA A 129 -23.94 -25.05 -22.21
C ALA A 129 -23.52 -24.75 -23.65
N GLU A 130 -22.23 -24.64 -23.95
CA GLU A 130 -21.75 -24.22 -25.28
C GLU A 130 -21.83 -25.36 -26.31
N ARG A 131 -21.70 -26.63 -25.91
CA ARG A 131 -22.07 -27.82 -26.73
C ARG A 131 -23.50 -27.74 -27.27
N LYS A 132 -24.39 -27.04 -26.55
CA LYS A 132 -25.81 -26.85 -26.89
C LYS A 132 -26.11 -25.46 -27.46
N GLY A 133 -25.08 -24.67 -27.79
CA GLY A 133 -25.22 -23.29 -28.29
C GLY A 133 -25.74 -22.28 -27.25
N GLN A 134 -25.62 -22.59 -25.95
CA GLN A 134 -26.26 -21.85 -24.86
C GLN A 134 -25.28 -21.21 -23.86
N GLY A 135 -23.96 -21.26 -24.06
CA GLY A 135 -22.98 -20.67 -23.12
C GLY A 135 -23.18 -19.16 -22.93
N ALA A 136 -23.59 -18.45 -23.98
CA ALA A 136 -24.01 -17.05 -23.89
C ALA A 136 -25.24 -16.83 -22.98
N LYS A 137 -26.21 -17.77 -22.96
CA LYS A 137 -27.37 -17.74 -22.07
C LYS A 137 -26.96 -18.03 -20.61
N LEU A 138 -26.12 -19.05 -20.39
CA LEU A 138 -25.57 -19.36 -19.06
C LEU A 138 -24.78 -18.17 -18.49
N ARG A 139 -23.92 -17.53 -19.29
CA ARG A 139 -23.23 -16.30 -18.90
C ARG A 139 -24.22 -15.20 -18.49
N ALA A 140 -25.31 -15.00 -19.23
CA ALA A 140 -26.31 -14.00 -18.88
C ALA A 140 -27.00 -14.32 -17.54
N TRP A 141 -27.33 -15.59 -17.29
CA TRP A 141 -27.90 -16.08 -16.04
C TRP A 141 -26.95 -15.92 -14.84
N LEU A 142 -25.67 -16.28 -14.99
CA LEU A 142 -24.63 -16.12 -13.96
C LEU A 142 -24.44 -14.64 -13.56
N ASN A 143 -24.44 -13.74 -14.56
CA ASN A 143 -24.37 -12.30 -14.32
C ASN A 143 -25.65 -11.75 -13.65
N LYS A 144 -26.84 -12.22 -14.06
CA LYS A 144 -28.13 -11.85 -13.44
C LYS A 144 -28.15 -12.16 -11.94
N HIS A 145 -27.66 -13.33 -11.55
CA HIS A 145 -27.57 -13.78 -10.15
C HIS A 145 -26.31 -13.30 -9.42
N ARG A 146 -25.47 -12.46 -10.05
CA ARG A 146 -24.24 -11.85 -9.49
C ARG A 146 -23.21 -12.86 -8.98
N LEU A 147 -23.18 -14.05 -9.58
CA LEU A 147 -22.31 -15.16 -9.19
C LEU A 147 -20.85 -14.93 -9.62
N LEU A 148 -20.63 -14.11 -10.65
CA LEU A 148 -19.32 -13.74 -11.20
C LEU A 148 -19.18 -12.21 -11.28
N ARG A 149 -17.94 -11.70 -11.37
CA ARG A 149 -17.66 -10.29 -11.63
C ARG A 149 -17.79 -9.96 -13.12
N PRO A 150 -17.98 -8.67 -13.49
CA PRO A 150 -18.04 -8.25 -14.88
C PRO A 150 -16.76 -8.66 -15.65
N GLY A 151 -16.94 -9.50 -16.66
CA GLY A 151 -15.85 -10.02 -17.51
C GLY A 151 -15.50 -11.49 -17.23
N GLU A 152 -15.56 -11.97 -15.98
CA GLU A 152 -15.13 -13.33 -15.61
C GLU A 152 -15.91 -14.42 -16.37
N GLY A 153 -17.24 -14.28 -16.47
CA GLY A 153 -18.08 -15.19 -17.27
C GLY A 153 -17.96 -15.02 -18.79
N THR A 154 -17.29 -13.97 -19.29
CA THR A 154 -16.91 -13.85 -20.71
C THR A 154 -15.55 -14.49 -20.97
N GLU A 155 -14.62 -14.39 -20.01
CA GLU A 155 -13.28 -14.98 -20.10
C GLU A 155 -13.33 -16.52 -20.12
N GLU A 156 -14.11 -17.15 -19.23
CA GLU A 156 -14.24 -18.62 -19.27
C GLU A 156 -15.12 -19.12 -20.43
N LEU A 157 -16.14 -18.36 -20.86
CA LEU A 157 -16.89 -18.70 -22.08
C LEU A 157 -15.98 -18.66 -23.31
N ALA A 158 -15.16 -17.62 -23.46
CA ALA A 158 -14.21 -17.52 -24.56
C ALA A 158 -13.07 -18.56 -24.47
N ARG A 159 -12.69 -19.00 -23.25
CA ARG A 159 -11.80 -20.14 -23.05
C ARG A 159 -12.43 -21.46 -23.54
N VAL A 160 -13.69 -21.72 -23.21
CA VAL A 160 -14.42 -22.92 -23.66
C VAL A 160 -14.62 -22.92 -25.17
N ARG A 161 -15.03 -21.79 -25.76
CA ARG A 161 -15.09 -21.62 -27.23
C ARG A 161 -13.74 -21.85 -27.89
N GLY A 162 -12.65 -21.46 -27.21
CA GLY A 162 -11.28 -21.74 -27.65
C GLY A 162 -10.90 -23.22 -27.58
N LYS A 163 -11.29 -23.93 -26.51
CA LYS A 163 -11.11 -25.39 -26.39
C LYS A 163 -11.78 -26.13 -27.55
N PHE A 164 -13.07 -25.86 -27.78
CA PHE A 164 -13.83 -26.49 -28.87
C PHE A 164 -13.32 -26.08 -30.26
N ALA A 165 -12.72 -24.90 -30.41
CA ALA A 165 -12.05 -24.52 -31.66
C ALA A 165 -10.69 -25.22 -31.89
N PHE A 166 -10.02 -25.72 -30.84
CA PHE A 166 -8.91 -26.66 -30.99
C PHE A 166 -9.41 -28.05 -31.38
N GLU A 167 -10.43 -28.57 -30.70
CA GLU A 167 -11.08 -29.86 -31.00
C GLU A 167 -11.61 -29.90 -32.46
N ALA A 168 -12.15 -28.79 -32.96
CA ALA A 168 -12.63 -28.63 -34.33
C ALA A 168 -11.59 -28.09 -35.34
N GLY A 169 -10.31 -28.01 -34.98
CA GLY A 169 -9.21 -27.59 -35.86
C GLY A 169 -9.25 -26.14 -36.39
N ASN A 170 -10.20 -25.31 -35.94
CA ASN A 170 -10.51 -23.99 -36.51
C ASN A 170 -10.08 -22.80 -35.63
N TRP A 171 -9.17 -23.02 -34.67
CA TRP A 171 -8.70 -22.01 -33.73
C TRP A 171 -8.04 -20.78 -34.40
N PRO A 172 -8.27 -19.55 -33.90
CA PRO A 172 -9.09 -19.16 -32.76
C PRO A 172 -10.57 -18.95 -33.14
N PRO A 173 -11.51 -19.14 -32.18
CA PRO A 173 -12.94 -18.99 -32.43
C PRO A 173 -13.31 -17.55 -32.82
N ALA A 174 -14.30 -17.38 -33.69
CA ALA A 174 -14.76 -16.06 -34.12
C ALA A 174 -15.24 -15.19 -32.93
N PRO A 175 -14.98 -13.86 -32.92
CA PRO A 175 -15.47 -12.97 -31.87
C PRO A 175 -17.00 -12.97 -31.79
N GLU A 176 -17.55 -12.81 -30.59
CA GLU A 176 -19.01 -12.79 -30.36
C GLU A 176 -19.72 -11.64 -31.10
N ARG A 177 -19.03 -10.51 -31.35
CA ARG A 177 -19.61 -9.29 -31.91
C ARG A 177 -18.59 -8.48 -32.71
N GLY A 178 -18.62 -8.62 -34.03
CA GLY A 178 -17.79 -7.85 -34.97
C GLY A 178 -16.38 -8.42 -35.12
N GLU A 179 -15.51 -7.67 -35.78
CA GLU A 179 -14.19 -8.14 -36.26
C GLU A 179 -13.11 -8.27 -35.17
N THR A 180 -13.38 -7.84 -33.92
CA THR A 180 -12.38 -7.84 -32.84
C THR A 180 -12.96 -8.29 -31.50
N TYR A 181 -12.14 -8.99 -30.72
CA TYR A 181 -12.50 -9.50 -29.40
C TYR A 181 -12.57 -8.39 -28.34
N GLY A 182 -13.51 -8.50 -27.40
CA GLY A 182 -13.48 -7.71 -26.16
C GLY A 182 -12.33 -8.11 -25.24
N ARG A 183 -11.85 -7.24 -24.34
CA ARG A 183 -10.67 -7.54 -23.47
C ARG A 183 -10.77 -8.86 -22.70
N ALA A 184 -11.91 -9.14 -22.07
CA ALA A 184 -12.12 -10.39 -21.32
C ALA A 184 -12.22 -11.61 -22.26
N GLU A 185 -12.78 -11.42 -23.45
CA GLU A 185 -12.93 -12.45 -24.47
C GLU A 185 -11.57 -12.85 -25.06
N PHE A 186 -10.75 -11.85 -25.44
CA PHE A 186 -9.37 -12.04 -25.88
C PHE A 186 -8.52 -12.73 -24.81
N GLY A 187 -8.64 -12.31 -23.54
CA GLY A 187 -7.98 -12.97 -22.41
C GLY A 187 -8.42 -14.42 -22.19
N GLY A 188 -9.65 -14.77 -22.60
CA GLY A 188 -10.20 -16.12 -22.60
C GLY A 188 -9.69 -16.97 -23.77
N VAL A 189 -9.70 -16.43 -24.99
CA VAL A 189 -9.10 -17.07 -26.18
C VAL A 189 -7.62 -17.34 -25.94
N LEU A 190 -6.84 -16.36 -25.46
CA LEU A 190 -5.44 -16.57 -25.09
C LEU A 190 -5.26 -17.54 -23.92
N ARG A 191 -6.26 -17.71 -23.05
CA ARG A 191 -6.27 -18.76 -22.01
C ARG A 191 -6.39 -20.15 -22.63
N SER A 192 -7.18 -20.31 -23.69
CA SER A 192 -7.41 -21.61 -24.34
C SER A 192 -6.19 -22.21 -25.02
N ILE A 193 -5.09 -21.45 -25.18
CA ILE A 193 -3.81 -21.98 -25.68
C ILE A 193 -3.28 -23.11 -24.77
N ASP A 194 -3.67 -23.16 -23.49
CA ASP A 194 -3.41 -24.30 -22.60
C ASP A 194 -4.22 -25.58 -22.93
N GLN A 195 -5.02 -25.56 -24.00
CA GLN A 195 -5.75 -26.69 -24.60
C GLN A 195 -5.20 -27.10 -25.98
N ASP A 196 -4.16 -26.44 -26.50
CA ASP A 196 -3.46 -26.91 -27.71
C ASP A 196 -2.76 -28.25 -27.39
N PRO A 197 -2.99 -29.34 -28.14
CA PRO A 197 -2.43 -30.66 -27.81
C PRO A 197 -0.91 -30.68 -27.63
N ARG A 198 -0.18 -29.82 -28.36
CA ARG A 198 1.28 -29.68 -28.25
C ARG A 198 1.67 -29.03 -26.93
N VAL A 199 0.93 -28.01 -26.51
CA VAL A 199 1.11 -27.33 -25.21
C VAL A 199 0.80 -28.28 -24.06
N GLN A 200 -0.21 -29.15 -24.21
CA GLN A 200 -0.53 -30.19 -23.23
C GLN A 200 0.62 -31.20 -23.13
N ALA A 201 1.05 -31.83 -24.23
CA ALA A 201 2.13 -32.82 -24.22
C ALA A 201 3.44 -32.29 -23.57
N ILE A 202 3.86 -31.06 -23.92
CA ILE A 202 5.04 -30.41 -23.30
C ILE A 202 4.80 -30.13 -21.80
N SER A 203 3.59 -29.72 -21.42
CA SER A 203 3.22 -29.47 -20.02
C SER A 203 3.13 -30.73 -19.17
N GLU A 204 2.91 -31.90 -19.77
CA GLU A 204 2.84 -33.19 -19.07
C GLU A 204 4.22 -33.79 -18.88
N PHE A 205 5.06 -33.76 -19.93
CA PHE A 205 6.49 -34.03 -19.81
C PHE A 205 7.15 -33.14 -18.74
N ALA A 206 6.83 -31.85 -18.68
CA ALA A 206 7.34 -30.96 -17.64
C ALA A 206 6.92 -31.32 -16.20
N ARG A 207 5.83 -32.08 -15.99
CA ARG A 207 5.43 -32.58 -14.65
C ARG A 207 6.31 -33.74 -14.20
N THR A 208 6.68 -34.63 -15.11
CA THR A 208 7.45 -35.86 -14.82
C THR A 208 8.97 -35.65 -14.94
N TRP A 209 9.41 -34.66 -15.73
CA TRP A 209 10.81 -34.36 -16.03
C TRP A 209 11.73 -34.36 -14.81
N LYS A 210 11.34 -33.73 -13.70
CA LYS A 210 12.18 -33.68 -12.49
C LYS A 210 12.44 -35.08 -11.89
N SER A 211 11.47 -35.98 -11.93
CA SER A 211 11.63 -37.36 -11.44
C SER A 211 12.55 -38.18 -12.36
N GLN A 212 12.47 -37.94 -13.67
CA GLN A 212 13.37 -38.56 -14.66
C GLN A 212 14.81 -38.03 -14.49
N LEU A 213 14.96 -36.73 -14.27
CA LEU A 213 16.24 -36.07 -14.01
C LEU A 213 16.90 -36.57 -12.71
N GLU A 214 16.12 -36.78 -11.64
CA GLU A 214 16.63 -37.32 -10.37
C GLU A 214 17.18 -38.75 -10.51
N ALA A 215 16.59 -39.58 -11.40
CA ALA A 215 17.12 -40.89 -11.76
C ALA A 215 18.43 -40.78 -12.58
N VAL A 216 18.42 -40.00 -13.67
CA VAL A 216 19.60 -39.84 -14.57
C VAL A 216 20.81 -39.26 -13.81
N THR A 217 20.58 -38.25 -12.96
CA THR A 217 21.65 -37.58 -12.18
C THR A 217 22.02 -38.31 -10.88
N LYS A 218 21.49 -39.51 -10.63
CA LYS A 218 21.74 -40.30 -9.41
C LYS A 218 21.56 -39.48 -8.12
N GLY A 219 20.51 -38.64 -8.10
CA GLY A 219 20.14 -37.74 -7.00
C GLY A 219 20.78 -36.34 -7.01
N GLN A 220 21.77 -36.06 -7.87
CA GLN A 220 22.48 -34.75 -7.87
C GLN A 220 21.71 -33.60 -8.54
N ALA A 221 20.56 -33.86 -9.17
CA ALA A 221 19.67 -32.83 -9.73
C ALA A 221 19.42 -31.65 -8.77
N SER A 222 19.24 -31.93 -7.46
CA SER A 222 18.99 -30.90 -6.45
C SER A 222 20.13 -29.88 -6.26
N PHE A 223 21.36 -30.25 -6.63
CA PHE A 223 22.55 -29.39 -6.57
C PHE A 223 22.83 -28.72 -7.93
N TRP A 224 22.96 -29.52 -8.99
CA TRP A 224 23.27 -29.02 -10.34
C TRP A 224 22.14 -28.12 -10.89
N PHE A 225 20.89 -28.53 -10.75
CA PHE A 225 19.71 -27.80 -11.25
C PHE A 225 19.01 -26.91 -10.20
N ARG A 226 19.62 -26.67 -9.03
CA ARG A 226 19.01 -25.93 -7.90
C ARG A 226 18.32 -24.62 -8.29
N ASP A 227 18.89 -23.89 -9.25
CA ASP A 227 18.43 -22.57 -9.69
C ASP A 227 17.84 -22.61 -11.14
N ALA A 228 17.76 -23.80 -11.74
CA ALA A 228 17.39 -24.05 -13.14
C ALA A 228 15.93 -24.53 -13.28
N THR A 229 15.01 -23.57 -13.32
CA THR A 229 13.57 -23.79 -13.19
C THR A 229 12.85 -24.12 -14.51
N LEU A 230 13.39 -25.04 -15.31
CA LEU A 230 12.90 -25.33 -16.67
C LEU A 230 11.42 -25.76 -16.70
N ASP A 231 11.01 -26.62 -15.78
CA ASP A 231 9.62 -27.08 -15.57
C ASP A 231 8.66 -25.94 -15.19
N ALA A 232 9.13 -24.95 -14.41
CA ALA A 232 8.37 -23.76 -14.07
C ALA A 232 8.28 -22.79 -15.27
N ARG A 233 9.34 -22.67 -16.07
CA ARG A 233 9.36 -21.83 -17.29
C ARG A 233 8.36 -22.35 -18.34
N VAL A 234 8.18 -23.66 -18.46
CA VAL A 234 7.09 -24.25 -19.24
C VAL A 234 5.72 -23.82 -18.68
N ARG A 235 5.46 -24.08 -17.40
CA ARG A 235 4.16 -23.79 -16.76
C ARG A 235 3.78 -22.30 -16.78
N ASP A 236 4.75 -21.40 -16.62
CA ASP A 236 4.52 -19.95 -16.60
C ASP A 236 4.40 -19.32 -17.99
N SER A 237 4.98 -19.91 -19.04
CA SER A 237 5.10 -19.27 -20.36
C SER A 237 3.74 -18.89 -20.99
N PRO A 238 2.69 -19.75 -21.00
CA PRO A 238 1.37 -19.36 -21.50
C PRO A 238 0.77 -18.14 -20.77
N TRP A 239 1.01 -18.02 -19.46
CA TRP A 239 0.56 -16.85 -18.68
C TRP A 239 1.37 -15.58 -19.01
N GLN A 240 2.69 -15.71 -19.17
CA GLN A 240 3.57 -14.60 -19.56
C GLN A 240 3.18 -14.04 -20.94
N THR A 241 3.00 -14.91 -21.93
CA THR A 241 2.62 -14.50 -23.30
C THR A 241 1.18 -13.99 -23.36
N ARG A 242 0.20 -14.61 -22.66
CA ARG A 242 -1.14 -14.01 -22.52
C ARG A 242 -1.04 -12.57 -22.04
N ARG A 243 -0.23 -12.32 -21.01
CA ARG A 243 -0.09 -11.00 -20.40
C ARG A 243 0.60 -10.00 -21.33
N SER A 244 1.61 -10.39 -22.11
CA SER A 244 2.25 -9.48 -23.08
C SER A 244 1.29 -9.09 -24.21
N TYR A 245 0.48 -10.03 -24.71
CA TYR A 245 -0.49 -9.77 -25.79
C TYR A 245 -1.73 -8.98 -25.31
N GLU A 246 -2.26 -9.24 -24.11
CA GLU A 246 -3.28 -8.37 -23.51
C GLU A 246 -2.80 -6.91 -23.37
N MET A 247 -1.54 -6.71 -23.00
CA MET A 247 -0.95 -5.38 -22.92
C MET A 247 -0.82 -4.74 -24.31
N ARG A 248 -0.28 -5.45 -25.31
CA ARG A 248 -0.17 -4.95 -26.71
C ARG A 248 -1.53 -4.55 -27.31
N ALA A 249 -2.58 -5.31 -26.99
CA ALA A 249 -3.93 -5.03 -27.49
C ALA A 249 -4.63 -3.88 -26.75
N PHE A 250 -4.51 -3.79 -25.42
CA PHE A 250 -5.37 -2.91 -24.61
C PHE A 250 -4.66 -1.82 -23.80
N GLU A 251 -3.33 -1.84 -23.66
CA GLU A 251 -2.57 -0.91 -22.80
C GLU A 251 -1.38 -0.28 -23.54
N ALA A 252 -1.53 0.99 -23.92
CA ALA A 252 -0.64 1.71 -24.83
C ALA A 252 0.79 1.93 -24.29
N LEU A 253 1.67 0.95 -24.48
CA LEU A 253 3.10 1.05 -24.14
C LEU A 253 3.93 1.83 -25.18
N LEU A 254 3.53 1.83 -26.46
CA LEU A 254 4.26 2.45 -27.58
C LEU A 254 3.38 3.33 -28.50
N GLY A 255 2.21 3.76 -28.04
CA GLY A 255 1.32 4.68 -28.79
C GLY A 255 0.56 4.07 -29.98
N LYS A 256 0.83 2.82 -30.34
CA LYS A 256 -0.03 1.97 -31.18
C LYS A 256 -0.55 0.82 -30.32
N ASN A 257 -1.87 0.67 -30.24
CA ASN A 257 -2.51 -0.56 -29.78
C ASN A 257 -2.71 -1.45 -31.00
N GLU A 258 -2.36 -2.72 -30.92
CA GLU A 258 -2.72 -3.70 -31.95
C GLU A 258 -4.20 -4.08 -31.77
N PRO A 259 -5.01 -4.21 -32.84
CA PRO A 259 -6.38 -4.63 -32.71
C PRO A 259 -6.44 -6.10 -32.22
N ALA A 260 -7.37 -6.40 -31.32
CA ALA A 260 -7.56 -7.77 -30.81
C ALA A 260 -8.27 -8.65 -31.86
N THR A 261 -7.55 -9.03 -32.91
CA THR A 261 -8.02 -9.87 -34.03
C THR A 261 -7.70 -11.36 -33.81
N PRO A 262 -8.35 -12.27 -34.57
CA PRO A 262 -7.93 -13.67 -34.70
C PRO A 262 -6.43 -13.82 -35.04
N GLU A 263 -5.89 -12.97 -35.91
CA GLU A 263 -4.47 -12.97 -36.30
C GLU A 263 -3.55 -12.71 -35.11
N LEU A 264 -3.90 -11.74 -34.25
CA LEU A 264 -3.11 -11.42 -33.07
C LEU A 264 -3.12 -12.57 -32.04
N ALA A 265 -4.22 -13.34 -31.97
CA ALA A 265 -4.28 -14.57 -31.19
C ALA A 265 -3.43 -15.71 -31.79
N LYS A 266 -3.46 -15.91 -33.12
CA LYS A 266 -2.54 -16.85 -33.83
C LYS A 266 -1.07 -16.50 -33.59
N LYS A 267 -0.71 -15.21 -33.62
CA LYS A 267 0.65 -14.75 -33.30
C LYS A 267 1.06 -15.06 -31.85
N ALA A 268 0.14 -14.91 -30.90
CA ALA A 268 0.38 -15.26 -29.50
C ALA A 268 0.58 -16.78 -29.30
N GLN A 269 -0.22 -17.60 -29.99
CA GLN A 269 -0.08 -19.06 -29.98
C GLN A 269 1.28 -19.50 -30.55
N ALA A 270 1.70 -18.95 -31.68
CA ALA A 270 3.01 -19.24 -32.28
C ALA A 270 4.17 -18.86 -31.33
N GLU A 271 4.09 -17.71 -30.66
CA GLU A 271 5.08 -17.27 -29.67
C GLU A 271 5.10 -18.17 -28.41
N VAL A 272 3.96 -18.68 -27.96
CA VAL A 272 3.90 -19.71 -26.90
C VAL A 272 4.56 -21.01 -27.36
N LEU A 273 4.19 -21.53 -28.53
CA LEU A 273 4.69 -22.81 -29.05
C LEU A 273 6.21 -22.79 -29.27
N ALA A 274 6.74 -21.78 -29.96
CA ALA A 274 8.18 -21.66 -30.20
C ALA A 274 8.98 -21.55 -28.89
N ARG A 275 8.46 -20.81 -27.90
CA ARG A 275 9.06 -20.68 -26.57
C ARG A 275 8.99 -21.98 -25.78
N LEU A 276 7.89 -22.71 -25.87
CA LEU A 276 7.72 -23.99 -25.16
C LEU A 276 8.59 -25.09 -25.76
N GLU A 277 8.79 -25.10 -27.08
CA GLU A 277 9.65 -26.11 -27.73
C GLU A 277 11.14 -25.88 -27.42
N ASP A 278 11.61 -24.64 -27.29
CA ASP A 278 12.96 -24.36 -26.74
C ASP A 278 13.13 -24.94 -25.32
N TRP A 279 12.17 -24.74 -24.42
CA TRP A 279 12.22 -25.36 -23.08
C TRP A 279 12.08 -26.89 -23.13
N ASN A 280 11.27 -27.44 -24.04
CA ASN A 280 11.11 -28.88 -24.26
C ASN A 280 12.43 -29.53 -24.67
N GLN A 281 13.14 -28.94 -25.64
CA GLN A 281 14.45 -29.39 -26.11
C GLN A 281 15.51 -29.30 -25.01
N ARG A 282 15.57 -28.20 -24.25
CA ARG A 282 16.46 -28.09 -23.07
C ARG A 282 16.19 -29.16 -22.01
N MET A 283 14.92 -29.43 -21.71
CA MET A 283 14.53 -30.47 -20.75
C MET A 283 14.91 -31.88 -21.24
N ARG A 284 14.67 -32.20 -22.52
CA ARG A 284 15.09 -33.49 -23.10
C ARG A 284 16.60 -33.65 -23.13
N LEU A 285 17.33 -32.60 -23.51
CA LEU A 285 18.79 -32.57 -23.49
C LEU A 285 19.34 -32.85 -22.08
N ALA A 286 18.73 -32.25 -21.05
CA ALA A 286 19.10 -32.49 -19.65
C ALA A 286 18.87 -33.93 -19.14
N LEU A 287 18.11 -34.77 -19.86
CA LEU A 287 17.92 -36.18 -19.51
C LEU A 287 18.93 -37.13 -20.18
N GLN A 288 19.85 -36.63 -21.01
CA GLN A 288 20.91 -37.47 -21.59
C GLN A 288 21.92 -37.89 -20.50
N PRO A 289 22.11 -39.20 -20.23
CA PRO A 289 23.03 -39.65 -19.16
C PRO A 289 24.49 -39.28 -19.40
N GLU A 290 24.88 -39.19 -20.67
CA GLU A 290 26.25 -38.88 -21.12
C GLU A 290 26.78 -37.53 -20.60
N LEU A 291 25.89 -36.58 -20.32
CA LEU A 291 26.22 -35.25 -19.77
C LEU A 291 26.72 -35.28 -18.32
N TYR A 292 26.59 -36.43 -17.66
CA TYR A 292 26.97 -36.65 -16.26
C TYR A 292 27.96 -37.82 -16.12
N ASP A 293 28.47 -38.33 -17.24
CA ASP A 293 29.47 -39.39 -17.30
C ASP A 293 30.88 -38.79 -17.32
N GLY A 294 31.52 -38.77 -16.14
CA GLY A 294 32.91 -38.33 -15.97
C GLY A 294 33.98 -39.26 -16.54
N SER A 295 33.61 -40.28 -17.34
CA SER A 295 34.54 -40.97 -18.24
C SER A 295 34.75 -40.21 -19.56
N LYS A 296 33.80 -39.36 -19.97
CA LYS A 296 33.92 -38.51 -21.15
C LYS A 296 34.77 -37.26 -20.86
N PRO A 297 35.49 -36.71 -21.86
CA PRO A 297 36.18 -35.43 -21.70
C PRO A 297 35.21 -34.25 -21.83
N ALA A 298 35.57 -33.12 -21.20
CA ALA A 298 34.66 -31.98 -21.02
C ALA A 298 34.32 -31.21 -22.31
N ASP A 299 35.20 -31.27 -23.31
CA ASP A 299 35.05 -30.68 -24.65
C ASP A 299 33.84 -31.26 -25.41
N GLN A 300 33.56 -32.55 -25.25
CA GLN A 300 32.43 -33.23 -25.88
C GLN A 300 31.08 -32.79 -25.30
N VAL A 301 31.01 -32.48 -24.00
CA VAL A 301 29.75 -32.24 -23.27
C VAL A 301 29.45 -30.77 -22.96
N TYR A 302 30.45 -29.87 -22.89
CA TYR A 302 30.20 -28.50 -22.44
C TYR A 302 29.24 -27.73 -23.35
N THR A 303 29.27 -27.97 -24.67
CA THR A 303 28.36 -27.31 -25.63
C THR A 303 26.90 -27.71 -25.39
N GLN A 304 26.64 -28.97 -25.07
CA GLN A 304 25.31 -29.49 -24.72
C GLN A 304 24.84 -28.96 -23.36
N LEU A 305 25.71 -28.98 -22.35
CA LEU A 305 25.44 -28.41 -21.02
C LEU A 305 25.13 -26.90 -21.10
N CYS A 306 25.86 -26.15 -21.92
CA CYS A 306 25.62 -24.72 -22.17
C CYS A 306 24.30 -24.46 -22.92
N ARG A 307 23.85 -25.37 -23.79
CA ARG A 307 22.52 -25.30 -24.43
C ARG A 307 21.39 -25.48 -23.42
N ILE A 308 21.58 -26.24 -22.34
CA ILE A 308 20.59 -26.36 -21.25
C ILE A 308 20.49 -25.00 -20.52
N GLU A 309 21.48 -24.69 -19.68
CA GLU A 309 21.60 -23.41 -18.96
C GLU A 309 23.01 -23.23 -18.37
N THR A 310 23.59 -22.03 -18.49
CA THR A 310 24.95 -21.69 -18.03
C THR A 310 25.23 -22.05 -16.56
N ASN A 311 24.26 -21.87 -15.67
CA ASN A 311 24.41 -22.21 -14.25
C ASN A 311 24.47 -23.72 -13.98
N VAL A 312 23.85 -24.52 -14.85
CA VAL A 312 23.94 -25.99 -14.82
C VAL A 312 25.31 -26.41 -15.36
N ALA A 313 25.71 -25.87 -16.51
CA ALA A 313 27.02 -26.12 -17.11
C ALA A 313 28.17 -25.85 -16.13
N GLN A 314 28.18 -24.69 -15.46
CA GLN A 314 29.21 -24.35 -14.46
C GLN A 314 29.34 -25.40 -13.34
N ARG A 315 28.23 -26.00 -12.91
CA ARG A 315 28.21 -26.97 -11.81
C ARG A 315 28.59 -28.37 -12.27
N VAL A 316 28.00 -28.84 -13.36
CA VAL A 316 28.29 -30.17 -13.89
C VAL A 316 29.76 -30.24 -14.34
N LEU A 317 30.24 -29.22 -15.07
CA LEU A 317 31.64 -29.15 -15.50
C LEU A 317 32.62 -29.08 -14.30
N GLY A 318 32.29 -28.34 -13.24
CA GLY A 318 33.16 -28.24 -12.06
C GLY A 318 33.09 -29.41 -11.07
N ASP A 319 32.01 -30.18 -11.04
CA ASP A 319 31.77 -31.26 -10.07
C ASP A 319 32.03 -32.67 -10.66
N VAL A 320 31.72 -32.86 -11.95
CA VAL A 320 31.93 -34.13 -12.69
C VAL A 320 33.23 -34.11 -13.49
N TYR A 321 33.59 -32.97 -14.09
CA TYR A 321 34.69 -32.85 -15.05
C TYR A 321 35.88 -31.97 -14.57
N ASP A 322 35.88 -31.57 -13.29
CA ASP A 322 36.93 -30.77 -12.60
C ASP A 322 37.29 -29.43 -13.28
N VAL A 323 36.40 -28.87 -14.11
CA VAL A 323 36.60 -27.58 -14.81
C VAL A 323 36.47 -26.40 -13.86
N ARG A 324 37.49 -25.55 -13.82
CA ARG A 324 37.64 -24.50 -12.81
C ARG A 324 37.27 -23.12 -13.37
N PHE A 325 36.55 -22.32 -12.60
CA PHE A 325 36.01 -21.02 -13.02
C PHE A 325 36.47 -19.89 -12.07
N PRO A 326 37.60 -19.21 -12.33
CA PRO A 326 38.13 -18.17 -11.45
C PRO A 326 37.23 -16.93 -11.34
N GLU A 327 36.68 -16.44 -12.45
CA GLU A 327 35.69 -15.37 -12.43
C GLU A 327 34.26 -15.90 -12.50
N ARG A 328 33.35 -15.17 -11.85
CA ARG A 328 31.91 -15.45 -11.85
C ARG A 328 31.32 -15.60 -13.25
N ASP A 329 31.82 -14.84 -14.21
CA ASP A 329 31.26 -14.76 -15.56
C ASP A 329 31.97 -15.69 -16.57
N ASP A 330 33.00 -16.43 -16.17
CA ASP A 330 33.75 -17.33 -17.06
C ASP A 330 32.86 -18.44 -17.65
N ALA A 331 31.93 -18.98 -16.88
CA ALA A 331 30.95 -19.94 -17.41
C ALA A 331 30.05 -19.32 -18.49
N SER A 332 29.69 -18.04 -18.35
CA SER A 332 28.95 -17.32 -19.39
C SER A 332 29.80 -17.13 -20.64
N ARG A 333 31.08 -16.76 -20.48
CA ARG A 333 32.03 -16.55 -21.58
C ARG A 333 32.34 -17.86 -22.33
N LEU A 334 32.43 -18.98 -21.61
CA LEU A 334 32.54 -20.32 -22.19
C LEU A 334 31.28 -20.67 -23.01
N CYS A 335 30.10 -20.50 -22.43
CA CYS A 335 28.83 -20.80 -23.10
C CYS A 335 28.46 -19.86 -24.24
N THR A 336 29.06 -18.66 -24.35
CA THR A 336 28.92 -17.76 -25.52
C THR A 336 30.07 -17.90 -26.54
N GLY A 337 31.02 -18.82 -26.33
CA GLY A 337 32.18 -18.99 -27.23
C GLY A 337 33.23 -17.86 -27.16
N VAL A 338 33.10 -16.94 -26.20
CA VAL A 338 34.06 -15.84 -25.95
C VAL A 338 35.33 -16.35 -25.25
N LEU A 339 35.28 -17.54 -24.65
CA LEU A 339 36.39 -18.23 -24.00
C LEU A 339 36.38 -19.70 -24.41
N SER A 340 37.54 -20.27 -24.78
CA SER A 340 37.68 -21.73 -24.98
C SER A 340 38.01 -22.42 -23.66
N LEU A 341 37.80 -23.73 -23.61
CA LEU A 341 38.08 -24.53 -22.41
C LEU A 341 39.57 -24.46 -22.01
N ASP A 342 40.48 -24.47 -22.98
CA ASP A 342 41.94 -24.40 -22.76
C ASP A 342 42.34 -23.04 -22.17
N LYS A 343 41.74 -21.96 -22.67
CA LYS A 343 41.96 -20.59 -22.17
C LYS A 343 41.37 -20.42 -20.76
N LEU A 344 40.29 -21.13 -20.43
CA LEU A 344 39.76 -21.19 -19.07
C LEU A 344 40.67 -21.96 -18.13
N ASN A 345 41.20 -23.12 -18.56
CA ASN A 345 42.13 -23.92 -17.76
C ASN A 345 43.44 -23.17 -17.49
N ALA A 346 44.08 -22.61 -18.53
CA ALA A 346 45.28 -21.79 -18.39
C ALA A 346 45.09 -20.57 -17.46
N LYS A 347 43.88 -19.98 -17.47
CA LYS A 347 43.49 -18.90 -16.55
C LYS A 347 43.34 -19.39 -15.10
N ALA A 348 42.79 -20.59 -14.90
CA ALA A 348 42.65 -21.18 -13.57
C ALA A 348 44.01 -21.58 -12.97
N ASP A 349 44.93 -22.07 -13.80
CA ASP A 349 46.30 -22.39 -13.39
C ASP A 349 47.11 -21.12 -13.06
N ALA A 350 46.89 -20.02 -13.79
CA ALA A 350 47.46 -18.71 -13.46
C ALA A 350 46.92 -18.14 -12.12
N ASP A 351 45.61 -18.27 -11.86
CA ASP A 351 45.01 -17.87 -10.57
C ASP A 351 45.47 -18.76 -9.40
N ASP A 352 45.75 -20.06 -9.64
CA ASP A 352 46.42 -20.92 -8.66
C ASP A 352 47.83 -20.42 -8.32
N CYS A 353 48.65 -20.10 -9.34
CA CYS A 353 49.99 -19.55 -9.14
C CYS A 353 49.95 -18.22 -8.37
N GLU A 354 49.11 -17.27 -8.78
CA GLU A 354 48.99 -15.97 -8.10
C GLU A 354 48.48 -16.14 -6.65
N ARG A 355 47.57 -17.09 -6.39
CA ARG A 355 47.16 -17.43 -5.01
C ARG A 355 48.30 -18.04 -4.20
N ALA A 356 49.10 -18.95 -4.77
CA ALA A 356 50.25 -19.54 -4.08
C ALA A 356 51.32 -18.49 -3.74
N GLU A 357 51.63 -17.58 -4.67
CA GLU A 357 52.54 -16.46 -4.45
C GLU A 357 52.03 -15.51 -3.35
N ARG A 358 50.74 -15.13 -3.41
CA ARG A 358 50.09 -14.31 -2.37
C ARG A 358 50.11 -14.99 -1.00
N GLU A 359 49.97 -16.31 -0.92
CA GLU A 359 50.08 -17.06 0.34
C GLU A 359 51.52 -17.14 0.85
N ALA A 360 52.50 -17.38 -0.01
CA ALA A 360 53.92 -17.35 0.33
C ALA A 360 54.35 -15.97 0.87
N ALA A 361 53.99 -14.90 0.14
CA ALA A 361 54.24 -13.52 0.55
C ALA A 361 53.58 -13.18 1.90
N ARG A 362 52.37 -13.69 2.17
CA ARG A 362 51.70 -13.53 3.47
C ARG A 362 52.39 -14.28 4.61
N LYS A 363 52.96 -15.46 4.36
CA LYS A 363 53.76 -16.19 5.37
C LYS A 363 55.02 -15.40 5.72
N VAL A 364 55.80 -14.98 4.72
CA VAL A 364 57.01 -14.14 4.91
C VAL A 364 56.66 -12.81 5.62
N ALA A 365 55.55 -12.16 5.25
CA ALA A 365 55.12 -10.93 5.91
C ALA A 365 54.64 -11.15 7.36
N ARG A 366 53.95 -12.25 7.67
CA ARG A 366 53.58 -12.64 9.05
C ARG A 366 54.82 -12.95 9.89
N GLN A 367 55.83 -13.63 9.35
CA GLN A 367 57.10 -13.90 10.03
C GLN A 367 57.89 -12.62 10.32
N ALA A 368 57.97 -11.70 9.35
CA ALA A 368 58.61 -10.40 9.57
C ALA A 368 57.89 -9.58 10.65
N ASP A 369 56.55 -9.59 10.65
CA ASP A 369 55.74 -9.00 11.71
C ASP A 369 55.98 -9.68 13.07
N ALA A 370 56.12 -11.01 13.10
CA ALA A 370 56.42 -11.75 14.32
C ALA A 370 57.79 -11.39 14.92
N ARG A 371 58.83 -11.32 14.09
CA ARG A 371 60.20 -10.94 14.54
C ARG A 371 60.25 -9.54 15.12
N ALA A 372 59.60 -8.57 14.46
CA ALA A 372 59.47 -7.20 14.98
C ALA A 372 58.69 -7.15 16.32
N LEU A 373 57.66 -8.00 16.50
CA LEU A 373 56.94 -8.11 17.77
C LEU A 373 57.84 -8.60 18.91
N LEU A 374 58.75 -9.54 18.66
CA LEU A 374 59.70 -10.02 19.67
C LEU A 374 60.73 -8.95 20.07
N GLU A 375 61.14 -8.08 19.15
CA GLU A 375 61.97 -6.91 19.49
C GLU A 375 61.23 -5.94 20.42
N VAL A 376 59.94 -5.70 20.18
CA VAL A 376 59.08 -4.93 21.11
C VAL A 376 58.97 -5.61 22.49
N VAL A 377 58.89 -6.94 22.56
CA VAL A 377 58.92 -7.68 23.83
C VAL A 377 60.24 -7.47 24.57
N ARG A 378 61.39 -7.53 23.88
CA ARG A 378 62.72 -7.30 24.49
C ARG A 378 62.84 -5.90 25.08
N GLU A 379 62.50 -4.86 24.31
CA GLU A 379 62.54 -3.46 24.79
C GLU A 379 61.51 -3.16 25.90
N ALA A 380 60.39 -3.89 25.93
CA ALA A 380 59.45 -3.81 27.05
C ALA A 380 60.00 -4.48 28.32
N LYS A 381 60.53 -5.71 28.23
CA LYS A 381 61.11 -6.46 29.35
C LYS A 381 62.34 -5.77 29.96
N ARG A 382 63.13 -5.04 29.16
CA ARG A 382 64.26 -4.20 29.62
C ARG A 382 63.86 -3.12 30.64
N LYS A 383 62.56 -2.87 30.85
CA LYS A 383 62.02 -1.82 31.73
C LYS A 383 61.02 -2.38 32.76
N GLY A 384 61.26 -3.63 33.16
CA GLY A 384 60.47 -4.40 34.12
C GLY A 384 59.44 -5.34 33.46
N GLU A 385 58.61 -5.97 34.29
CA GLU A 385 57.62 -6.99 33.90
C GLU A 385 56.74 -6.59 32.70
N LEU A 386 56.40 -7.57 31.86
CA LEU A 386 55.68 -7.35 30.61
C LEU A 386 54.18 -7.13 30.83
N THR A 387 53.69 -5.92 30.54
CA THR A 387 52.26 -5.53 30.61
C THR A 387 51.78 -4.88 29.31
N GLU A 388 50.46 -4.84 29.08
CA GLU A 388 49.83 -4.18 27.93
C GLU A 388 50.25 -2.71 27.83
N ARG A 389 50.48 -2.04 28.98
CA ARG A 389 50.98 -0.66 29.03
C ARG A 389 52.45 -0.57 28.61
N ARG A 390 53.35 -1.39 29.17
CA ARG A 390 54.80 -1.37 28.84
C ARG A 390 55.05 -1.79 27.40
N PHE A 391 54.40 -2.87 26.94
CA PHE A 391 54.50 -3.36 25.56
C PHE A 391 54.10 -2.29 24.54
N ASN A 392 52.92 -1.67 24.70
CA ASN A 392 52.46 -0.65 23.76
C ASN A 392 53.36 0.61 23.78
N LEU A 393 53.93 0.98 24.92
CA LEU A 393 54.90 2.08 25.00
C LEU A 393 56.24 1.75 24.31
N ALA A 394 56.71 0.49 24.37
CA ALA A 394 57.85 0.04 23.57
C ALA A 394 57.53 0.07 22.07
N TYR A 395 56.34 -0.41 21.68
CA TYR A 395 55.87 -0.43 20.29
C TYR A 395 55.89 0.97 19.66
N TRP A 396 55.41 2.01 20.36
CA TRP A 396 55.41 3.38 19.83
C TRP A 396 56.80 4.05 19.77
N ARG A 397 57.78 3.54 20.53
CA ARG A 397 59.17 4.00 20.44
C ARG A 397 59.90 3.38 19.25
N LEU A 398 59.71 2.09 19.01
CA LEU A 398 60.33 1.36 17.89
C LEU A 398 59.65 1.67 16.54
N HIS A 399 58.36 2.06 16.56
CA HIS A 399 57.61 2.40 15.36
C HIS A 399 57.00 3.82 15.43
N PRO A 400 57.82 4.89 15.50
CA PRO A 400 57.34 6.26 15.73
C PRO A 400 56.54 6.81 14.54
N LYS A 401 56.81 6.34 13.32
CA LYS A 401 56.16 6.77 12.07
C LYS A 401 54.66 6.39 11.97
N LEU A 402 54.12 5.61 12.90
CA LEU A 402 52.72 5.17 12.88
C LEU A 402 51.75 6.28 13.30
N SER A 403 50.69 6.46 12.50
CA SER A 403 49.62 7.42 12.79
C SER A 403 48.77 6.99 13.99
N ASN A 404 48.09 7.94 14.66
CA ASN A 404 47.26 7.64 15.84
C ASN A 404 46.18 6.58 15.59
N TYR A 405 45.66 6.48 14.36
CA TYR A 405 44.71 5.43 13.96
C TYR A 405 45.37 4.05 13.89
N GLU A 406 46.58 3.95 13.31
CA GLU A 406 47.35 2.70 13.27
C GLU A 406 47.82 2.27 14.66
N ARG A 407 48.18 3.22 15.52
CA ARG A 407 48.50 2.94 16.91
C ARG A 407 47.29 2.31 17.62
N GLU A 408 46.11 2.89 17.50
CA GLU A 408 44.89 2.30 18.10
C GLU A 408 44.48 0.96 17.46
N SER A 409 44.77 0.72 16.18
CA SER A 409 44.41 -0.54 15.50
C SER A 409 45.40 -1.68 15.74
N ARG A 410 46.70 -1.38 15.94
CA ARG A 410 47.78 -2.37 16.11
C ARG A 410 48.18 -2.63 17.57
N ARG A 411 47.83 -1.75 18.51
CA ARG A 411 48.14 -1.94 19.94
C ARG A 411 47.73 -3.33 20.44
N LEU A 412 48.55 -3.92 21.31
CA LEU A 412 48.19 -5.08 22.12
C LEU A 412 46.93 -4.76 22.94
N LYS A 413 45.96 -5.67 22.95
CA LYS A 413 44.73 -5.57 23.74
C LYS A 413 44.51 -6.89 24.47
N VAL A 414 44.63 -6.87 25.79
CA VAL A 414 44.14 -7.94 26.69
C VAL A 414 42.72 -7.55 27.07
N TYR A 415 41.74 -8.37 26.69
CA TYR A 415 40.32 -8.06 26.92
C TYR A 415 39.45 -9.30 27.02
N TRP A 416 38.36 -9.22 27.78
CA TRP A 416 37.33 -10.27 27.82
C TRP A 416 35.97 -9.70 27.42
N VAL A 417 35.06 -10.59 26.99
CA VAL A 417 33.74 -10.18 26.48
C VAL A 417 32.69 -10.36 27.56
N GLU A 418 32.25 -9.25 28.13
CA GLU A 418 31.11 -9.20 29.04
C GLU A 418 29.80 -9.26 28.25
N GLY A 419 29.37 -10.47 27.92
CA GLY A 419 28.13 -10.72 27.19
C GLY A 419 28.35 -10.84 25.68
N PHE A 420 27.61 -10.06 24.88
CA PHE A 420 27.54 -10.24 23.41
C PHE A 420 28.31 -9.21 22.57
N SER A 421 28.76 -8.09 23.17
CA SER A 421 29.54 -7.06 22.44
C SER A 421 30.37 -6.12 23.32
N SER A 422 30.34 -6.26 24.65
CA SER A 422 31.03 -5.38 25.59
C SER A 422 32.41 -5.95 25.91
N SER A 423 33.46 -5.41 25.30
CA SER A 423 34.85 -5.74 25.66
C SER A 423 35.28 -4.98 26.92
N ARG A 424 35.66 -5.69 27.97
CA ARG A 424 36.37 -5.16 29.15
C ARG A 424 37.87 -5.35 28.96
N ARG A 425 38.68 -4.34 29.28
CA ARG A 425 40.16 -4.42 29.24
C ARG A 425 40.66 -5.20 30.47
N GLY A 426 41.81 -5.85 30.32
CA GLY A 426 42.43 -6.70 31.34
C GLY A 426 41.98 -8.15 31.26
N VAL A 427 42.44 -8.95 32.21
CA VAL A 427 42.15 -10.39 32.33
C VAL A 427 40.70 -10.61 32.80
N ALA A 428 40.12 -11.73 32.41
CA ALA A 428 38.78 -12.14 32.84
C ALA A 428 38.80 -12.70 34.29
N PRO A 429 37.74 -12.50 35.08
CA PRO A 429 37.57 -13.21 36.34
C PRO A 429 37.61 -14.73 36.16
N ALA A 430 38.03 -15.46 37.20
CA ALA A 430 38.23 -16.91 37.19
C ALA A 430 37.11 -17.69 36.47
N GLY A 431 37.50 -18.64 35.62
CA GLY A 431 36.58 -19.44 34.80
C GLY A 431 36.01 -18.76 33.55
N ARG A 432 36.40 -17.51 33.24
CA ARG A 432 36.02 -16.82 31.98
C ARG A 432 37.21 -16.72 31.02
N LYS A 433 36.91 -16.73 29.71
CA LYS A 433 37.94 -16.60 28.67
C LYS A 433 38.37 -15.14 28.45
N THR A 434 39.65 -14.89 28.68
CA THR A 434 40.38 -13.71 28.22
C THR A 434 40.75 -13.91 26.75
N LYS A 435 40.67 -12.84 25.95
CA LYS A 435 41.15 -12.78 24.57
C LYS A 435 42.31 -11.81 24.52
N VAL A 436 43.41 -12.21 23.89
CA VAL A 436 44.54 -11.33 23.64
C VAL A 436 44.69 -11.15 22.14
N LYS A 437 44.64 -9.90 21.69
CA LYS A 437 44.87 -9.51 20.31
C LYS A 437 46.15 -8.70 20.21
N LEU A 438 47.06 -9.17 19.36
CA LEU A 438 48.29 -8.49 19.00
C LEU A 438 48.37 -8.33 17.47
N ARG A 439 49.08 -7.31 16.99
CA ARG A 439 49.32 -7.08 15.55
C ARG A 439 50.73 -6.56 15.32
N GLY A 440 51.40 -7.06 14.29
CA GLY A 440 52.71 -6.57 13.87
C GLY A 440 52.64 -5.33 12.97
N PRO A 441 53.80 -4.76 12.60
CA PRO A 441 53.88 -3.51 11.85
C PRO A 441 53.11 -3.48 10.51
N LYS A 442 53.02 -4.61 9.80
CA LYS A 442 52.28 -4.79 8.54
C LYS A 442 50.83 -5.29 8.74
N ASP A 443 50.28 -5.13 9.95
CA ASP A 443 48.90 -5.43 10.36
C ASP A 443 48.52 -6.92 10.47
N HIS A 444 49.48 -7.86 10.35
CA HIS A 444 49.23 -9.29 10.59
C HIS A 444 48.90 -9.53 12.06
N GLY A 445 47.81 -10.27 12.31
CA GLY A 445 47.25 -10.44 13.65
C GLY A 445 47.54 -11.79 14.27
N PHE A 446 47.94 -11.74 15.54
CA PHE A 446 48.16 -12.87 16.44
C PHE A 446 47.09 -12.84 17.53
N PHE A 447 46.55 -14.00 17.88
CA PHE A 447 45.36 -14.11 18.72
C PHE A 447 45.45 -15.30 19.67
N ALA A 448 45.27 -15.06 20.97
CA ALA A 448 45.08 -16.11 21.97
C ALA A 448 43.72 -15.96 22.67
N GLU A 449 43.14 -17.08 23.10
CA GLU A 449 41.90 -17.11 23.87
C GLU A 449 41.89 -18.29 24.86
N GLY A 450 41.94 -17.97 26.15
CA GLY A 450 42.08 -18.94 27.24
C GLY A 450 41.64 -18.37 28.58
N VAL A 451 41.74 -19.18 29.64
CA VAL A 451 41.64 -18.70 31.03
C VAL A 451 43.08 -18.55 31.53
N TYR A 452 43.39 -17.42 32.15
CA TYR A 452 44.73 -17.07 32.65
C TYR A 452 44.57 -16.44 34.04
N ALA A 453 45.56 -16.63 34.92
CA ALA A 453 45.60 -16.04 36.25
C ALA A 453 45.90 -14.53 36.20
N ASP A 454 46.86 -14.13 35.35
CA ASP A 454 47.36 -12.74 35.29
C ASP A 454 47.58 -12.23 33.85
N GLU A 455 47.97 -10.94 33.75
CA GLU A 455 48.15 -10.24 32.47
C GLU A 455 49.40 -10.71 31.72
N GLY A 456 50.45 -11.11 32.44
CA GLY A 456 51.68 -11.67 31.90
C GLY A 456 51.47 -13.06 31.28
N GLU A 457 50.75 -13.96 31.96
CA GLU A 457 50.36 -15.26 31.41
C GLU A 457 49.50 -15.10 30.14
N ALA A 458 48.50 -14.20 30.18
CA ALA A 458 47.66 -13.90 29.03
C ALA A 458 48.47 -13.39 27.82
N ILE A 459 49.50 -12.56 28.07
CA ILE A 459 50.40 -12.07 27.02
C ILE A 459 51.34 -13.18 26.55
N ALA A 460 51.89 -14.02 27.44
CA ALA A 460 52.73 -15.16 27.08
C ALA A 460 51.99 -16.12 26.13
N ALA A 461 50.70 -16.38 26.37
CA ALA A 461 49.88 -17.25 25.53
C ALA A 461 49.70 -16.76 24.08
N VAL A 462 49.74 -15.44 23.80
CA VAL A 462 49.78 -14.94 22.42
C VAL A 462 51.20 -14.93 21.85
N LEU A 463 52.23 -14.79 22.70
CA LEU A 463 53.62 -14.84 22.25
C LEU A 463 54.03 -16.23 21.75
N VAL A 464 53.44 -17.33 22.23
CA VAL A 464 53.69 -18.67 21.66
C VAL A 464 53.39 -18.75 20.14
N ASP A 465 52.32 -18.08 19.65
CA ASP A 465 52.00 -17.99 18.22
C ASP A 465 52.93 -17.00 17.47
N VAL A 466 53.54 -16.05 18.18
CA VAL A 466 54.54 -15.11 17.64
C VAL A 466 55.91 -15.79 17.53
N ASP A 467 56.41 -16.41 18.59
CA ASP A 467 57.70 -17.13 18.62
C ASP A 467 57.71 -18.25 17.57
N LYS A 468 56.61 -19.03 17.47
CA LYS A 468 56.45 -20.03 16.42
C LYS A 468 56.54 -19.40 15.01
N ALA A 469 55.76 -18.35 14.74
CA ALA A 469 55.78 -17.69 13.44
C ALA A 469 57.10 -16.96 13.13
N ALA A 470 57.87 -16.58 14.13
CA ALA A 470 59.21 -16.01 13.96
C ALA A 470 60.25 -17.08 13.61
N GLY A 471 60.12 -18.28 14.21
CA GLY A 471 61.01 -19.44 14.04
C GLY A 471 60.75 -20.33 12.82
N GLU A 472 59.62 -20.20 12.13
CA GLU A 472 59.31 -20.94 10.88
C GLU A 472 60.22 -20.53 9.69
N LEU A 473 61.50 -20.91 9.71
CA LEU A 473 62.43 -20.67 8.61
C LEU A 473 63.40 -21.85 8.38
N GLU A 474 62.83 -23.01 8.04
CA GLU A 474 63.48 -23.94 7.11
C GLU A 474 63.69 -23.20 5.77
N PRO A 475 64.94 -23.02 5.29
CA PRO A 475 65.22 -22.20 4.12
C PRO A 475 64.85 -22.93 2.83
N GLN A 476 63.57 -22.91 2.47
CA GLN A 476 63.14 -23.24 1.11
C GLN A 476 63.67 -22.17 0.16
N THR A 477 64.83 -22.46 -0.43
CA THR A 477 65.34 -21.79 -1.62
C THR A 477 64.26 -21.78 -2.71
N PRO A 478 64.25 -20.78 -3.61
CA PRO A 478 63.26 -20.71 -4.69
C PRO A 478 63.57 -21.78 -5.76
N SER A 479 63.34 -23.05 -5.43
CA SER A 479 63.35 -24.14 -6.40
C SER A 479 62.36 -23.79 -7.51
N LYS A 480 62.79 -23.89 -8.78
CA LYS A 480 61.97 -23.60 -9.97
C LYS A 480 60.54 -24.14 -9.76
N PRO A 481 59.48 -23.36 -10.06
CA PRO A 481 58.11 -23.76 -9.77
C PRO A 481 57.86 -25.15 -10.33
N LYS A 482 57.67 -26.14 -9.43
CA LYS A 482 57.46 -27.53 -9.83
C LYS A 482 56.21 -27.55 -10.69
N ALA A 483 56.40 -27.82 -11.99
CA ALA A 483 55.35 -27.78 -13.00
C ALA A 483 54.10 -28.50 -12.45
N PRO A 484 52.91 -27.88 -12.56
CA PRO A 484 51.72 -28.38 -11.90
C PRO A 484 51.53 -29.85 -12.25
N LYS A 485 51.52 -30.72 -11.22
CA LYS A 485 51.45 -32.17 -11.42
C LYS A 485 50.22 -32.46 -12.27
N ARG A 486 50.42 -33.03 -13.46
CA ARG A 486 49.36 -33.40 -14.41
C ARG A 486 48.15 -33.98 -13.64
N PRO A 487 46.92 -33.58 -13.99
CA PRO A 487 45.73 -33.90 -13.21
C PRO A 487 45.67 -35.40 -12.88
N ARG A 488 45.44 -35.72 -11.61
CA ARG A 488 45.39 -37.11 -11.14
C ARG A 488 44.15 -37.79 -11.72
N ASN A 489 44.35 -38.52 -12.82
CA ASN A 489 43.33 -39.39 -13.41
C ASN A 489 42.67 -40.30 -12.32
N PRO A 490 41.38 -40.60 -12.46
CA PRO A 490 40.43 -40.14 -11.44
C PRO A 490 40.33 -41.07 -10.23
N LYS A 491 41.20 -40.84 -9.23
CA LYS A 491 41.04 -41.48 -7.90
C LYS A 491 39.72 -41.12 -7.21
N ARG A 492 39.06 -40.02 -7.59
CA ARG A 492 37.73 -39.64 -7.07
C ARG A 492 36.59 -40.46 -7.67
N ALA A 493 36.68 -40.86 -8.95
CA ALA A 493 35.68 -41.70 -9.61
C ALA A 493 35.65 -43.13 -9.02
N LYS A 494 36.83 -43.75 -8.80
CA LYS A 494 36.91 -45.10 -8.19
C LYS A 494 36.38 -45.18 -6.76
N ILE A 495 36.26 -44.07 -6.02
CA ILE A 495 35.64 -44.03 -4.68
C ILE A 495 34.11 -44.06 -4.77
N MET A 496 33.52 -43.44 -5.80
CA MET A 496 32.06 -43.38 -6.00
C MET A 496 31.44 -44.75 -6.37
N ALA A 497 32.25 -45.76 -6.68
CA ALA A 497 31.82 -47.11 -7.06
C ALA A 497 31.81 -48.14 -5.90
N LYS A 498 32.30 -47.79 -4.69
CA LYS A 498 32.30 -48.68 -3.52
C LYS A 498 31.93 -47.96 -2.22
N THR A 499 30.68 -47.49 -2.12
CA THR A 499 30.08 -47.13 -0.81
C THR A 499 28.60 -47.50 -0.72
N THR A 500 28.26 -48.76 -0.98
CA THR A 500 27.08 -49.37 -0.34
C THR A 500 27.29 -49.42 1.18
N GLU A 501 26.16 -49.40 1.90
CA GLU A 501 26.02 -49.45 3.36
C GLU A 501 26.49 -48.23 4.18
N SER A 502 25.62 -47.84 5.12
CA SER A 502 25.79 -46.70 6.02
C SER A 502 26.69 -47.08 7.21
N LYS A 503 28.01 -46.91 7.06
CA LYS A 503 29.00 -46.98 8.14
C LYS A 503 28.86 -45.80 9.14
N LEU A 504 27.74 -45.77 9.87
CA LEU A 504 27.43 -44.82 10.94
C LEU A 504 27.10 -45.59 12.23
N PRO A 505 27.48 -45.10 13.42
CA PRO A 505 27.15 -45.74 14.69
C PRO A 505 25.63 -45.88 14.86
N LYS A 506 25.14 -47.03 15.33
CA LYS A 506 23.71 -47.34 15.47
C LYS A 506 22.94 -46.24 16.23
N GLN A 507 23.48 -45.78 17.36
CA GLN A 507 22.93 -44.67 18.16
C GLN A 507 22.76 -43.36 17.36
N ILE A 508 23.70 -43.07 16.44
CA ILE A 508 23.63 -41.89 15.56
C ILE A 508 22.60 -42.09 14.45
N GLN A 509 22.40 -43.32 13.97
CA GLN A 509 21.33 -43.65 13.02
C GLN A 509 19.95 -43.50 13.68
N GLU A 510 19.79 -44.00 14.91
CA GLU A 510 18.57 -43.87 15.72
C GLU A 510 18.23 -42.41 16.03
N ILE A 511 19.22 -41.58 16.40
CA ILE A 511 19.03 -40.13 16.56
C ILE A 511 18.62 -39.47 15.23
N LYS A 512 19.22 -39.88 14.09
CA LYS A 512 18.87 -39.35 12.77
C LYS A 512 17.44 -39.71 12.35
N THR A 513 16.99 -40.94 12.57
CA THR A 513 15.61 -41.37 12.23
C THR A 513 14.56 -40.78 13.17
N ALA A 514 14.79 -40.80 14.48
CA ALA A 514 13.88 -40.20 15.46
C ALA A 514 13.74 -38.68 15.26
N TRP A 515 14.83 -37.96 14.96
CA TRP A 515 14.78 -36.53 14.65
C TRP A 515 14.02 -36.26 13.35
N ALA A 516 14.16 -37.10 12.33
CA ALA A 516 13.42 -36.98 11.08
C ALA A 516 11.90 -37.20 11.28
N ALA A 517 11.51 -38.17 12.11
CA ALA A 517 10.11 -38.41 12.47
C ALA A 517 9.51 -37.22 13.26
N PHE A 518 10.22 -36.72 14.28
CA PHE A 518 9.82 -35.54 15.05
C PHE A 518 9.71 -34.27 14.17
N GLU A 519 10.66 -34.07 13.26
CA GLU A 519 10.60 -33.02 12.24
C GLU A 519 9.38 -33.16 11.32
N ALA A 520 9.00 -34.39 10.94
CA ALA A 520 7.85 -34.67 10.09
C ALA A 520 6.51 -34.37 10.79
N GLU A 521 6.32 -34.82 12.04
CA GLU A 521 5.13 -34.48 12.83
C GLU A 521 5.05 -32.98 13.13
N ARG A 522 6.18 -32.35 13.48
CA ARG A 522 6.26 -30.89 13.66
C ARG A 522 5.95 -30.11 12.38
N LYS A 523 6.15 -30.69 11.19
CA LYS A 523 5.73 -30.13 9.90
C LYS A 523 4.24 -30.39 9.62
N LYS A 524 3.71 -31.58 9.91
CA LYS A 524 2.26 -31.89 9.81
C LYS A 524 1.42 -30.97 10.70
N GLY A 525 1.77 -30.87 11.99
CA GLY A 525 1.06 -30.00 12.95
C GLY A 525 1.09 -28.52 12.56
N ARG A 526 2.16 -28.06 11.90
CA ARG A 526 2.30 -26.68 11.38
C ARG A 526 1.32 -26.32 10.26
N VAL A 527 0.68 -27.29 9.58
CA VAL A 527 -0.22 -26.99 8.45
C VAL A 527 -1.46 -26.19 8.90
N THR A 528 -1.97 -26.43 10.11
CA THR A 528 -3.05 -25.61 10.69
C THR A 528 -2.77 -25.13 12.12
N GLY A 529 -2.40 -26.02 13.03
CA GLY A 529 -2.53 -25.84 14.50
C GLY A 529 -3.95 -26.13 15.04
N TRP A 530 -4.87 -26.59 14.18
CA TRP A 530 -6.30 -26.72 14.48
C TRP A 530 -6.83 -28.10 14.06
N LYS A 531 -7.54 -28.77 14.98
CA LYS A 531 -8.27 -30.03 14.73
C LYS A 531 -9.74 -29.69 14.42
N ASN A 532 -10.33 -30.28 13.38
CA ASN A 532 -11.76 -30.11 13.11
C ASN A 532 -12.60 -30.87 14.15
N VAL A 533 -13.75 -30.29 14.52
CA VAL A 533 -14.77 -30.97 15.33
C VAL A 533 -15.78 -31.63 14.37
N PRO A 534 -15.85 -32.97 14.29
CA PRO A 534 -16.70 -33.67 13.33
C PRO A 534 -18.16 -33.23 13.36
N GLY A 535 -18.82 -33.23 12.19
CA GLY A 535 -20.20 -32.77 12.05
C GLY A 535 -20.41 -31.25 12.19
N THR A 536 -19.37 -30.45 12.40
CA THR A 536 -19.48 -28.99 12.62
C THR A 536 -18.56 -28.16 11.71
N SER A 537 -18.87 -26.87 11.59
CA SER A 537 -18.00 -25.88 10.95
C SER A 537 -16.96 -25.25 11.91
N CYS A 538 -16.60 -25.97 12.98
CA CYS A 538 -15.74 -25.52 14.05
C CYS A 538 -14.44 -26.33 14.16
N PHE A 539 -13.46 -25.73 14.84
CA PHE A 539 -12.14 -26.30 15.07
C PHE A 539 -11.70 -26.01 16.51
N THR A 540 -11.04 -26.96 17.16
CA THR A 540 -10.34 -26.76 18.44
C THR A 540 -8.83 -26.61 18.21
N HIS A 541 -8.14 -25.87 19.06
CA HIS A 541 -6.71 -25.63 18.91
C HIS A 541 -5.88 -26.78 19.49
N VAL A 542 -4.87 -27.27 18.76
CA VAL A 542 -4.10 -28.49 19.11
C VAL A 542 -3.32 -28.34 20.42
N HIS A 543 -2.98 -27.12 20.83
CA HIS A 543 -2.29 -26.84 22.09
C HIS A 543 -3.21 -26.26 23.19
N ASP A 544 -4.50 -26.10 22.91
CA ASP A 544 -5.48 -25.51 23.85
C ASP A 544 -6.91 -25.88 23.42
N ASP A 545 -7.41 -26.97 23.99
CA ASP A 545 -8.77 -27.48 23.83
C ASP A 545 -9.88 -26.44 24.08
N SER A 546 -9.63 -25.48 24.99
CA SER A 546 -10.57 -24.39 25.33
C SER A 546 -10.64 -23.27 24.27
N LEU A 547 -9.75 -23.26 23.29
CA LEU A 547 -9.86 -22.37 22.13
C LEU A 547 -10.67 -23.04 21.03
N THR A 548 -11.88 -22.52 20.80
CA THR A 548 -12.72 -22.94 19.69
C THR A 548 -12.85 -21.83 18.64
N LEU A 549 -12.61 -22.18 17.38
CA LEU A 549 -12.79 -21.33 16.21
C LEU A 549 -13.96 -21.85 15.39
N CYS A 550 -15.04 -21.09 15.34
CA CYS A 550 -16.26 -21.41 14.59
C CYS A 550 -16.53 -20.39 13.48
N THR A 551 -17.40 -20.73 12.54
CA THR A 551 -18.05 -19.71 11.70
C THR A 551 -19.03 -18.88 12.55
N THR A 552 -19.30 -17.63 12.16
CA THR A 552 -20.19 -16.70 12.89
C THR A 552 -21.68 -17.04 12.84
N TYR A 553 -22.04 -18.22 12.35
CA TYR A 553 -23.37 -18.81 12.47
C TYR A 553 -23.23 -20.20 13.09
N GLN A 554 -23.80 -20.41 14.27
CA GLN A 554 -23.88 -21.71 14.95
C GLN A 554 -25.28 -21.84 15.57
N SER A 555 -25.96 -22.95 15.31
CA SER A 555 -27.31 -23.25 15.84
C SER A 555 -27.28 -23.90 17.22
N LYS A 556 -26.19 -24.57 17.59
CA LYS A 556 -25.91 -25.15 18.91
C LYS A 556 -24.57 -24.59 19.42
N SER A 557 -24.29 -24.75 20.71
CA SER A 557 -22.94 -24.54 21.25
C SER A 557 -21.99 -25.62 20.73
N VAL A 558 -20.75 -25.25 20.45
CA VAL A 558 -19.68 -26.17 20.02
C VAL A 558 -18.39 -25.76 20.71
N GLY A 559 -17.81 -26.64 21.51
CA GLY A 559 -16.69 -26.30 22.39
C GLY A 559 -17.00 -25.07 23.25
N SER A 560 -16.08 -24.13 23.33
CA SER A 560 -16.27 -22.85 24.04
C SER A 560 -17.03 -21.79 23.22
N CYS A 561 -17.56 -22.11 22.03
CA CYS A 561 -18.39 -21.18 21.26
C CYS A 561 -19.89 -21.35 21.57
N PRO A 562 -20.59 -20.28 22.03
CA PRO A 562 -22.04 -20.30 22.18
C PRO A 562 -22.75 -20.24 20.81
N PRO A 563 -24.03 -20.65 20.72
CA PRO A 563 -24.84 -20.44 19.52
C PRO A 563 -24.89 -18.96 19.15
N SER A 564 -24.84 -18.66 17.87
CA SER A 564 -24.73 -17.27 17.37
C SER A 564 -25.32 -17.14 15.97
N GLN A 565 -25.96 -16.00 15.71
CA GLN A 565 -26.50 -15.62 14.40
C GLN A 565 -25.80 -14.37 13.81
N GLU A 566 -24.68 -13.91 14.39
CA GLU A 566 -24.10 -12.62 13.99
C GLU A 566 -23.58 -12.60 12.54
N GLY A 567 -23.22 -13.76 11.98
CA GLY A 567 -22.85 -13.92 10.57
C GLY A 567 -23.97 -13.59 9.59
N LEU A 568 -25.24 -13.77 9.98
CA LEU A 568 -26.40 -13.32 9.20
C LEU A 568 -26.57 -11.79 9.25
N LYS A 569 -26.15 -11.17 10.37
CA LYS A 569 -26.29 -9.72 10.62
C LYS A 569 -25.14 -8.90 10.03
N SER A 570 -23.97 -9.48 9.77
CA SER A 570 -22.84 -8.76 9.16
C SER A 570 -22.05 -9.63 8.18
N PRO A 571 -22.16 -9.42 6.84
CA PRO A 571 -21.39 -10.19 5.85
C PRO A 571 -19.88 -9.89 5.86
N SER A 572 -19.42 -9.04 6.79
CA SER A 572 -18.04 -8.63 7.02
C SER A 572 -17.35 -9.31 8.20
N ARG A 573 -18.10 -10.05 9.04
CA ARG A 573 -17.62 -10.92 10.12
C ARG A 573 -18.00 -12.35 9.71
N GLN A 574 -17.04 -13.27 9.69
CA GLN A 574 -17.27 -14.65 9.21
C GLN A 574 -16.67 -15.71 10.13
N PHE A 575 -15.66 -15.34 10.93
CA PHE A 575 -15.04 -16.20 11.93
C PHE A 575 -15.27 -15.66 13.34
N MET A 576 -15.53 -16.57 14.28
CA MET A 576 -15.76 -16.32 15.70
C MET A 576 -14.75 -17.15 16.48
N LEU A 577 -13.84 -16.49 17.19
CA LEU A 577 -12.90 -17.13 18.11
C LEU A 577 -13.46 -17.01 19.53
N CYS A 578 -13.58 -18.14 20.22
CA CYS A 578 -14.19 -18.27 21.54
C CYS A 578 -13.21 -18.89 22.53
N HIS A 579 -13.30 -18.46 23.78
CA HIS A 579 -12.44 -18.85 24.89
C HIS A 579 -13.23 -18.62 26.19
N PRO A 580 -13.17 -19.50 27.20
CA PRO A 580 -14.04 -19.42 28.38
C PRO A 580 -13.96 -18.07 29.13
N GLU A 581 -12.79 -17.44 29.18
CA GLU A 581 -12.59 -16.18 29.93
C GLU A 581 -13.14 -14.90 29.26
N HIS A 582 -13.53 -14.93 27.98
CA HIS A 582 -13.86 -13.72 27.24
C HIS A 582 -15.03 -13.90 26.25
N SER A 583 -15.85 -12.85 26.12
CA SER A 583 -16.90 -12.80 25.11
C SER A 583 -16.35 -13.04 23.69
N PRO A 584 -17.07 -13.75 22.81
CA PRO A 584 -16.56 -14.14 21.49
C PRO A 584 -16.02 -12.97 20.66
N MET A 585 -14.89 -13.22 19.98
CA MET A 585 -14.20 -12.23 19.17
C MET A 585 -14.42 -12.48 17.67
N PHE A 586 -14.77 -11.42 16.94
CA PHE A 586 -15.33 -11.50 15.59
C PHE A 586 -14.39 -10.96 14.53
N TYR A 587 -14.06 -11.80 13.54
CA TYR A 587 -13.03 -11.54 12.53
C TYR A 587 -13.58 -11.66 11.09
N PRO A 588 -13.03 -10.87 10.13
CA PRO A 588 -13.47 -10.92 8.75
C PRO A 588 -12.93 -12.16 8.03
N GLY A 589 -13.75 -12.79 7.17
CA GLY A 589 -13.38 -14.00 6.42
C GLY A 589 -12.43 -13.78 5.24
N LYS A 590 -11.51 -12.82 5.35
CA LYS A 590 -10.44 -12.54 4.38
C LYS A 590 -9.10 -12.95 4.99
N ALA A 591 -8.08 -13.18 4.18
CA ALA A 591 -6.74 -13.61 4.65
C ALA A 591 -6.21 -12.80 5.85
N ALA A 592 -6.28 -11.46 5.79
CA ALA A 592 -5.85 -10.58 6.87
C ALA A 592 -6.68 -10.72 8.19
N GLY A 593 -7.87 -11.32 8.14
CA GLY A 593 -8.65 -11.68 9.31
C GLY A 593 -8.30 -13.08 9.85
N ILE A 594 -7.99 -14.04 8.98
CA ILE A 594 -7.43 -15.35 9.37
C ILE A 594 -6.09 -15.16 10.10
N GLU A 595 -5.23 -14.25 9.61
CA GLU A 595 -3.99 -13.83 10.28
C GLU A 595 -4.27 -13.24 11.68
N GLN A 596 -5.33 -12.45 11.84
CA GLN A 596 -5.74 -11.90 13.14
C GLN A 596 -6.32 -12.96 14.09
N VAL A 597 -7.05 -13.96 13.57
CA VAL A 597 -7.55 -15.11 14.35
C VAL A 597 -6.39 -15.95 14.87
N LYS A 598 -5.48 -16.39 13.98
CA LYS A 598 -4.31 -17.19 14.35
C LYS A 598 -3.48 -16.46 15.41
N ALA A 599 -3.11 -15.21 15.15
CA ALA A 599 -2.32 -14.44 16.10
C ALA A 599 -3.03 -14.21 17.45
N GLU A 600 -4.37 -14.06 17.49
CA GLU A 600 -5.06 -13.98 18.79
C GLU A 600 -5.07 -15.32 19.53
N ALA A 601 -5.26 -16.44 18.82
CA ALA A 601 -5.17 -17.78 19.39
C ALA A 601 -3.76 -18.07 19.92
N ASP A 602 -2.70 -17.77 19.15
CA ASP A 602 -1.30 -17.89 19.58
C ASP A 602 -1.04 -17.09 20.87
N ASN A 603 -1.63 -15.90 20.98
CA ASN A 603 -1.52 -15.07 22.19
C ASN A 603 -2.38 -15.61 23.34
N ALA A 604 -3.54 -16.23 23.08
CA ALA A 604 -4.38 -16.89 24.08
C ALA A 604 -3.67 -18.11 24.70
N VAL A 605 -3.07 -18.98 23.87
CA VAL A 605 -2.18 -20.06 24.31
C VAL A 605 -0.98 -19.50 25.08
N ALA A 606 -0.43 -18.37 24.61
CA ALA A 606 0.51 -17.52 25.34
C ALA A 606 0.12 -17.34 26.84
N ARG A 607 -1.14 -16.96 27.09
CA ARG A 607 -1.66 -16.68 28.45
C ARG A 607 -1.89 -17.94 29.28
N ARG A 608 -2.46 -19.00 28.69
CA ARG A 608 -2.66 -20.27 29.41
C ARG A 608 -1.30 -20.86 29.82
N ARG A 609 -0.29 -20.78 28.96
CA ARG A 609 1.11 -21.14 29.27
C ARG A 609 1.74 -20.24 30.32
N SER A 610 1.56 -18.92 30.25
CA SER A 610 2.19 -17.98 31.21
C SER A 610 1.66 -18.10 32.64
N ARG A 611 0.49 -18.74 32.85
CA ARG A 611 -0.04 -19.06 34.19
C ARG A 611 0.43 -20.40 34.75
N LYS A 612 0.97 -21.30 33.94
CA LYS A 612 1.55 -22.55 34.45
C LYS A 612 2.78 -22.21 35.30
N GLN A 613 2.82 -22.73 36.53
CA GLN A 613 4.06 -22.76 37.29
C GLN A 613 5.04 -23.73 36.61
N SER A 614 6.34 -23.43 36.70
CA SER A 614 7.40 -24.34 36.27
C SER A 614 7.69 -25.34 37.38
N SER A 615 7.70 -26.64 37.06
CA SER A 615 8.16 -27.67 38.00
C SER A 615 9.70 -27.75 38.02
N LYS A 616 10.24 -28.58 38.92
CA LYS A 616 11.56 -29.19 38.72
C LYS A 616 11.47 -30.25 37.61
N LEU A 617 12.62 -30.79 37.20
CA LEU A 617 12.74 -31.90 36.27
C LEU A 617 13.35 -33.06 37.05
N ASP A 618 12.58 -34.13 37.25
CA ASP A 618 12.94 -35.19 38.21
C ASP A 618 13.93 -36.21 37.64
N LYS A 619 13.96 -36.35 36.29
CA LYS A 619 14.94 -37.15 35.53
C LYS A 619 15.24 -36.46 34.18
N PRO A 620 16.47 -36.54 33.65
CA PRO A 620 16.79 -35.99 32.33
C PRO A 620 16.03 -36.75 31.22
N PRO A 621 15.55 -36.06 30.16
CA PRO A 621 14.72 -36.67 29.14
C PRO A 621 15.50 -37.62 28.21
N LYS A 622 14.83 -38.66 27.70
CA LYS A 622 15.48 -39.66 26.83
C LYS A 622 15.98 -39.04 25.52
N ILE A 623 17.21 -39.38 25.11
CA ILE A 623 17.91 -38.68 24.02
C ILE A 623 17.33 -38.87 22.61
N THR A 624 16.64 -39.97 22.37
CA THR A 624 15.89 -40.24 21.12
C THR A 624 14.41 -39.84 21.22
N ASP A 625 13.89 -39.59 22.42
CA ASP A 625 12.50 -39.16 22.62
C ASP A 625 12.41 -37.63 22.61
N PHE A 626 12.21 -37.08 21.42
CA PHE A 626 12.09 -35.65 21.21
C PHE A 626 10.76 -35.07 21.73
N GLU A 627 9.74 -35.89 21.99
CA GLU A 627 8.50 -35.44 22.63
C GLU A 627 8.66 -35.32 24.15
N ASP A 628 9.39 -36.25 24.78
CA ASP A 628 9.80 -36.17 26.19
C ASP A 628 10.71 -34.98 26.45
N GLN A 629 11.71 -34.74 25.59
CA GLN A 629 12.52 -33.51 25.62
C GLN A 629 11.65 -32.26 25.46
N GLN A 630 10.61 -32.29 24.61
CA GLN A 630 9.72 -31.15 24.42
C GLN A 630 8.77 -30.94 25.61
N ARG A 631 8.34 -32.00 26.28
CA ARG A 631 7.59 -31.95 27.56
C ARG A 631 8.46 -31.40 28.69
N ALA A 632 9.68 -31.90 28.86
CA ALA A 632 10.66 -31.40 29.84
C ALA A 632 10.97 -29.89 29.64
N LEU A 633 11.12 -29.45 28.40
CA LEU A 633 11.36 -28.03 28.09
C LEU A 633 10.17 -27.14 28.46
N GLU A 634 8.94 -27.62 28.27
CA GLU A 634 7.71 -26.89 28.66
C GLU A 634 7.41 -26.98 30.16
N ALA A 635 7.96 -27.96 30.89
CA ALA A 635 7.94 -28.00 32.35
C ALA A 635 8.89 -26.94 32.96
N LEU A 636 10.12 -26.85 32.44
CA LEU A 636 11.12 -25.87 32.90
C LEU A 636 10.79 -24.42 32.49
N VAL A 637 10.30 -24.22 31.26
CA VAL A 637 9.94 -22.91 30.69
C VAL A 637 8.61 -23.01 29.93
N PRO A 638 7.44 -22.87 30.59
CA PRO A 638 6.13 -23.06 29.95
C PRO A 638 5.82 -22.19 28.73
N THR A 639 6.33 -20.96 28.70
CA THR A 639 6.24 -20.04 27.56
C THR A 639 7.23 -20.37 26.43
N ARG A 640 8.20 -21.26 26.69
CA ARG A 640 9.40 -21.52 25.89
C ARG A 640 10.21 -20.27 25.51
N VAL A 641 10.10 -19.17 26.25
CA VAL A 641 10.86 -17.95 25.97
C VAL A 641 11.68 -17.55 27.19
N VAL A 642 12.95 -17.24 26.94
CA VAL A 642 13.86 -16.63 27.92
C VAL A 642 14.49 -15.36 27.34
N PHE A 643 14.99 -14.50 28.20
CA PHE A 643 15.95 -13.45 27.83
C PHE A 643 17.31 -13.78 28.44
N ARG A 644 18.37 -13.20 27.90
CA ARG A 644 19.62 -13.04 28.65
C ARG A 644 19.45 -11.87 29.60
N ASP A 645 19.93 -12.01 30.84
CA ASP A 645 19.87 -10.96 31.87
C ASP A 645 20.41 -9.60 31.36
N ASN A 646 21.54 -9.63 30.65
CA ASN A 646 22.17 -8.44 30.06
C ASN A 646 21.50 -7.88 28.79
N ASP A 647 20.50 -8.56 28.19
CA ASP A 647 19.72 -8.04 27.06
C ASP A 647 18.22 -8.43 27.14
N PRO A 648 17.46 -7.91 28.12
CA PRO A 648 16.05 -8.25 28.36
C PRO A 648 15.07 -7.61 27.34
N LEU A 649 15.62 -7.21 26.19
CA LEU A 649 14.94 -6.68 25.01
C LEU A 649 15.17 -7.57 23.76
N SER A 650 15.78 -8.75 23.93
CA SER A 650 15.97 -9.76 22.89
C SER A 650 15.40 -11.11 23.35
N PRO A 651 14.14 -11.44 23.02
CA PRO A 651 13.55 -12.72 23.40
C PRO A 651 14.19 -13.87 22.62
N ILE A 652 14.55 -14.93 23.33
CA ILE A 652 15.06 -16.17 22.77
C ILE A 652 13.97 -17.23 22.95
N GLU A 653 13.42 -17.69 21.83
CA GLU A 653 12.45 -18.78 21.77
C GLU A 653 13.20 -20.11 21.74
N LEU A 654 12.99 -20.93 22.77
CA LEU A 654 13.65 -22.21 22.98
C LEU A 654 12.88 -23.33 22.28
N SER A 655 13.62 -24.27 21.69
CA SER A 655 13.10 -25.53 21.18
C SER A 655 14.10 -26.65 21.42
N VAL A 656 13.62 -27.88 21.45
CA VAL A 656 14.49 -29.06 21.36
C VAL A 656 15.32 -28.98 20.08
N GLY A 657 16.62 -29.28 20.19
CA GLY A 657 17.60 -29.34 19.10
C GLY A 657 18.08 -30.76 18.84
N VAL A 658 18.97 -30.90 17.85
CA VAL A 658 19.63 -32.18 17.59
C VAL A 658 20.65 -32.44 18.72
N PRO A 659 20.69 -33.64 19.33
CA PRO A 659 21.66 -33.95 20.38
C PRO A 659 23.11 -33.77 19.94
N TRP A 660 23.97 -33.51 20.92
CA TRP A 660 25.41 -33.44 20.75
C TRP A 660 26.09 -34.78 21.04
N VAL A 661 27.18 -35.05 20.32
CA VAL A 661 28.30 -35.86 20.78
C VAL A 661 29.25 -34.92 21.51
N GLU A 662 29.46 -35.14 22.80
CA GLU A 662 30.53 -34.52 23.58
C GLU A 662 31.70 -35.51 23.69
N LEU A 663 32.89 -35.05 23.31
CA LEU A 663 34.13 -35.82 23.42
C LEU A 663 34.74 -35.67 24.83
N GLU A 664 35.69 -36.55 25.20
CA GLU A 664 36.37 -36.51 26.50
C GLU A 664 37.09 -35.16 26.75
N ASP A 665 37.52 -34.47 25.68
CA ASP A 665 38.13 -33.13 25.72
C ASP A 665 37.10 -31.97 25.78
N GLY A 666 35.81 -32.27 25.96
CA GLY A 666 34.72 -31.29 26.04
C GLY A 666 34.29 -30.68 24.71
N ARG A 667 34.87 -31.07 23.56
CA ARG A 667 34.39 -30.62 22.25
C ARG A 667 33.02 -31.23 21.94
N ARG A 668 32.06 -30.40 21.52
CA ARG A 668 30.68 -30.80 21.18
C ARG A 668 30.42 -30.73 19.68
N GLN A 669 30.02 -31.84 19.07
CA GLN A 669 29.63 -31.94 17.66
C GLN A 669 28.16 -32.38 17.52
N VAL A 670 27.44 -31.89 16.52
CA VAL A 670 26.01 -32.22 16.34
C VAL A 670 25.86 -33.64 15.79
N ALA A 671 25.06 -34.50 16.43
CA ALA A 671 24.95 -35.92 16.09
C ALA A 671 24.54 -36.17 14.62
N THR A 672 23.67 -35.34 14.04
CA THR A 672 23.30 -35.45 12.62
C THR A 672 24.45 -35.15 11.66
N THR A 673 25.46 -34.35 12.07
CA THR A 673 26.64 -34.03 11.26
C THR A 673 27.81 -34.99 11.47
N TRP A 674 27.69 -35.95 12.40
CA TRP A 674 28.67 -37.03 12.61
C TRP A 674 28.79 -37.92 11.35
N ARG A 675 30.03 -38.28 11.00
CA ARG A 675 30.42 -39.04 9.80
C ARG A 675 31.38 -40.21 10.06
N GLU A 676 31.98 -40.30 11.24
CA GLU A 676 32.93 -41.37 11.56
C GLU A 676 32.19 -42.68 11.91
N PRO A 677 32.75 -43.86 11.59
CA PRO A 677 32.04 -45.14 11.68
C PRO A 677 31.85 -45.67 13.10
N LYS A 678 32.61 -45.13 14.08
CA LYS A 678 32.49 -45.41 15.51
C LYS A 678 32.40 -44.07 16.26
N LEU A 679 31.89 -44.10 17.49
CA LEU A 679 32.10 -43.01 18.45
C LEU A 679 33.42 -43.26 19.20
N PRO A 680 34.19 -42.23 19.57
CA PRO A 680 35.34 -42.38 20.44
C PRO A 680 34.96 -42.99 21.80
N LYS A 681 35.91 -43.63 22.48
CA LYS A 681 35.73 -44.06 23.87
C LYS A 681 35.41 -42.83 24.74
N GLY A 682 34.60 -43.03 25.78
CA GLY A 682 34.14 -41.98 26.70
C GLY A 682 33.19 -40.91 26.11
N ALA A 683 32.94 -40.87 24.79
CA ALA A 683 32.09 -39.87 24.17
C ALA A 683 30.63 -39.97 24.65
N LYS A 684 30.08 -38.85 25.14
CA LYS A 684 28.73 -38.76 25.73
C LYS A 684 27.75 -38.18 24.72
N LEU A 685 26.54 -38.74 24.66
CA LEU A 685 25.44 -38.18 23.87
C LEU A 685 24.57 -37.30 24.80
N ILE A 686 24.37 -36.03 24.44
CA ILE A 686 23.70 -35.02 25.30
C ILE A 686 22.54 -34.33 24.56
N PRO A 687 21.30 -34.29 25.13
CA PRO A 687 20.17 -33.58 24.52
C PRO A 687 20.41 -32.06 24.45
N GLN A 688 20.11 -31.43 23.31
CA GLN A 688 20.41 -30.01 23.06
C GLN A 688 19.17 -29.12 23.17
N ILE A 689 19.31 -27.93 23.77
CA ILE A 689 18.32 -26.86 23.70
C ILE A 689 18.79 -25.77 22.72
N PHE A 690 18.05 -25.61 21.61
CA PHE A 690 18.29 -24.62 20.56
C PHE A 690 17.49 -23.34 20.82
N PRO A 691 17.95 -22.12 20.43
CA PRO A 691 19.23 -21.78 19.79
C PRO A 691 20.33 -21.41 20.79
N ILE A 692 20.11 -21.58 22.09
CA ILE A 692 21.09 -21.17 23.11
C ILE A 692 22.32 -22.09 23.15
N GLY A 693 22.18 -23.36 22.78
CA GLY A 693 23.28 -24.33 22.77
C GLY A 693 23.71 -24.68 24.20
N VAL A 694 22.80 -25.30 24.95
CA VAL A 694 23.08 -25.87 26.29
C VAL A 694 22.34 -27.20 26.47
N SER A 695 22.75 -28.01 27.43
CA SER A 695 21.99 -29.18 27.91
C SER A 695 20.77 -28.76 28.75
N PHE A 696 19.94 -29.74 29.13
CA PHE A 696 18.82 -29.49 30.06
C PHE A 696 19.32 -29.08 31.45
N ASP A 697 20.37 -29.73 31.96
CA ASP A 697 20.93 -29.48 33.28
C ASP A 697 21.67 -28.14 33.35
N GLU A 698 22.40 -27.79 32.28
CA GLU A 698 22.98 -26.45 32.10
C GLU A 698 21.89 -25.37 32.08
N LEU A 699 20.77 -25.60 31.39
CA LEU A 699 19.64 -24.68 31.43
C LEU A 699 19.04 -24.57 32.85
N VAL A 700 18.87 -25.68 33.58
CA VAL A 700 18.38 -25.66 34.96
C VAL A 700 19.30 -24.82 35.86
N ALA A 701 20.63 -24.99 35.75
CA ALA A 701 21.61 -24.26 36.53
C ALA A 701 21.72 -22.76 36.18
N GLU A 702 21.48 -22.39 34.91
CA GLU A 702 21.60 -21.02 34.41
C GLU A 702 20.29 -20.22 34.40
N LEU A 703 19.13 -20.88 34.55
CA LEU A 703 17.83 -20.22 34.69
C LEU A 703 17.76 -19.42 36.00
N GLY A 704 17.31 -18.17 35.91
CA GLY A 704 17.28 -17.21 37.02
C GLY A 704 18.62 -16.48 37.26
N LYS A 705 19.75 -17.04 36.84
CA LYS A 705 21.09 -16.40 36.96
C LYS A 705 21.51 -15.66 35.68
N LYS A 706 21.45 -16.35 34.53
CA LYS A 706 21.88 -15.86 33.21
C LYS A 706 20.71 -15.78 32.23
N TYR A 707 19.73 -16.67 32.38
CA TYR A 707 18.51 -16.70 31.58
C TYR A 707 17.27 -16.37 32.43
N LEU A 708 16.66 -15.21 32.15
CA LEU A 708 15.41 -14.79 32.80
C LEU A 708 14.22 -15.37 32.02
N ARG A 709 13.30 -16.08 32.70
CA ARG A 709 12.10 -16.65 32.07
C ARG A 709 11.12 -15.54 31.66
N TYR A 710 10.59 -15.60 30.44
CA TYR A 710 9.48 -14.76 30.03
C TYR A 710 8.20 -15.28 30.67
N ARG A 711 7.59 -14.51 31.57
CA ARG A 711 6.32 -14.87 32.26
C ARG A 711 5.10 -14.21 31.63
N GLY A 712 5.22 -13.71 30.40
CA GLY A 712 4.19 -12.87 29.78
C GLY A 712 3.14 -13.62 28.96
N PRO A 713 1.84 -13.30 29.11
CA PRO A 713 0.77 -13.66 28.17
C PRO A 713 0.85 -13.11 26.71
N ILE A 714 2.02 -13.01 26.05
CA ILE A 714 2.15 -12.73 24.59
C ILE A 714 2.85 -13.90 23.87
N SER A 715 2.44 -14.18 22.63
CA SER A 715 3.09 -15.21 21.79
C SER A 715 4.51 -14.81 21.34
N PRO A 716 5.43 -15.77 21.11
CA PRO A 716 6.78 -15.47 20.67
C PRO A 716 6.85 -14.64 19.38
N GLU A 717 5.91 -14.82 18.44
CA GLU A 717 5.86 -14.02 17.21
C GLU A 717 5.46 -12.55 17.48
N THR A 718 4.45 -12.31 18.32
CA THR A 718 4.02 -10.94 18.67
C THR A 718 5.10 -10.23 19.50
N LEU A 719 5.82 -10.95 20.36
CA LEU A 719 6.98 -10.47 21.10
C LEU A 719 8.16 -10.13 20.17
N ARG A 720 8.45 -10.98 19.17
CA ARG A 720 9.40 -10.69 18.08
C ARG A 720 9.00 -9.45 17.26
N LYS A 721 7.70 -9.19 17.06
CA LYS A 721 7.19 -7.97 16.38
C LYS A 721 7.35 -6.72 17.24
N LEU A 722 7.09 -6.76 18.55
CA LEU A 722 7.42 -5.66 19.48
C LEU A 722 8.92 -5.35 19.49
N THR A 723 9.77 -6.38 19.55
CA THR A 723 11.24 -6.25 19.50
C THR A 723 11.73 -5.49 18.26
N LYS A 724 11.16 -5.78 17.08
CA LYS A 724 11.50 -5.06 15.83
C LYS A 724 11.20 -3.56 15.91
N LEU A 725 10.17 -3.14 16.66
CA LEU A 725 9.83 -1.73 16.83
C LEU A 725 10.73 -1.02 17.85
N VAL A 726 11.12 -1.69 18.94
CA VAL A 726 12.16 -1.20 19.87
C VAL A 726 13.43 -0.83 19.08
N ASN A 727 13.83 -1.72 18.17
CA ASN A 727 15.02 -1.54 17.33
C ASN A 727 14.82 -0.40 16.30
N ALA A 728 13.71 -0.40 15.57
CA ALA A 728 13.42 0.62 14.54
C ALA A 728 13.29 2.04 15.13
N ALA A 729 12.76 2.17 16.34
CA ALA A 729 12.66 3.45 17.06
C ALA A 729 13.94 3.83 17.84
N LYS A 730 15.00 3.00 17.79
CA LYS A 730 16.26 3.15 18.54
C LYS A 730 16.09 3.27 20.07
N LEU A 731 15.03 2.70 20.64
CA LEU A 731 14.65 2.88 22.05
C LEU A 731 15.45 2.02 23.05
N ARG A 732 16.26 1.06 22.58
CA ARG A 732 17.03 0.15 23.46
C ARG A 732 17.79 0.85 24.60
N PRO A 733 18.54 1.95 24.39
CA PRO A 733 19.30 2.58 25.48
C PRO A 733 18.39 3.22 26.55
N ALA A 734 17.29 3.84 26.13
CA ALA A 734 16.34 4.49 27.04
C ALA A 734 15.59 3.46 27.90
N LEU A 735 15.12 2.36 27.29
CA LEU A 735 14.46 1.27 28.01
C LEU A 735 15.42 0.59 28.98
N LYS A 736 16.67 0.28 28.57
CA LYS A 736 17.68 -0.26 29.48
C LYS A 736 18.01 0.68 30.65
N LYS A 737 18.17 2.00 30.41
CA LYS A 737 18.41 2.96 31.50
C LYS A 737 17.25 3.00 32.50
N ALA A 738 16.01 2.85 32.03
CA ALA A 738 14.82 2.81 32.88
C ALA A 738 14.53 1.43 33.51
N LYS A 739 15.40 0.42 33.30
CA LYS A 739 15.17 -0.99 33.65
C LYS A 739 13.89 -1.60 33.05
N ILE A 740 13.30 -0.99 32.01
CA ILE A 740 12.09 -1.49 31.34
C ILE A 740 12.47 -2.56 30.32
N THR A 741 11.84 -3.73 30.43
CA THR A 741 12.08 -4.93 29.65
C THR A 741 10.91 -5.27 28.73
N LEU A 742 11.01 -6.39 28.00
CA LEU A 742 9.86 -6.97 27.30
C LEU A 742 8.93 -7.83 28.19
N ASN A 743 9.25 -8.05 29.48
CA ASN A 743 8.28 -8.55 30.47
C ASN A 743 7.30 -7.46 30.92
N ASP A 744 7.72 -6.18 30.99
CA ASP A 744 6.95 -5.05 31.56
C ASP A 744 5.83 -4.51 30.67
N TYR A 745 5.54 -5.21 29.57
CA TYR A 745 4.51 -4.81 28.63
C TYR A 745 3.12 -4.81 29.28
N ARG A 746 2.20 -4.05 28.68
CA ARG A 746 0.80 -3.95 29.08
C ARG A 746 -0.11 -4.43 27.95
N THR A 747 -1.28 -4.93 28.34
CA THR A 747 -2.30 -5.47 27.44
C THR A 747 -3.69 -4.99 27.85
N SER A 748 -4.56 -4.74 26.88
CA SER A 748 -5.96 -4.37 27.09
C SER A 748 -6.80 -4.81 25.89
N ILE A 749 -7.97 -5.40 26.14
CA ILE A 749 -8.99 -5.58 25.11
C ILE A 749 -9.74 -4.26 24.94
N VAL A 750 -9.86 -3.76 23.70
CA VAL A 750 -10.56 -2.50 23.40
C VAL A 750 -11.38 -2.65 22.11
N GLY A 751 -12.70 -2.90 22.27
CA GLY A 751 -13.62 -3.08 21.14
C GLY A 751 -13.42 -4.39 20.37
N ASN A 752 -13.40 -5.52 21.10
CA ASN A 752 -13.12 -6.89 20.62
C ASN A 752 -11.81 -6.98 19.80
N LYS A 753 -10.76 -6.33 20.32
CA LYS A 753 -9.38 -6.42 19.84
C LYS A 753 -8.43 -6.35 21.03
N SER A 754 -7.56 -7.34 21.18
CA SER A 754 -6.44 -7.25 22.13
C SER A 754 -5.39 -6.28 21.60
N VAL A 755 -4.98 -5.36 22.48
CA VAL A 755 -3.98 -4.32 22.21
C VAL A 755 -2.82 -4.47 23.17
N TYR A 756 -1.61 -4.49 22.63
CA TYR A 756 -0.36 -4.76 23.36
C TYR A 756 0.63 -3.60 23.16
N TRP A 757 1.29 -3.17 24.24
CA TRP A 757 2.29 -2.08 24.21
C TRP A 757 3.34 -2.23 25.32
N VAL A 758 4.50 -1.61 25.18
CA VAL A 758 5.49 -1.47 26.26
C VAL A 758 5.38 -0.06 26.84
N PRO A 759 5.28 0.10 28.17
CA PRO A 759 5.22 1.42 28.80
C PRO A 759 6.54 2.18 28.64
N GLY A 760 6.48 3.51 28.70
CA GLY A 760 7.65 4.37 28.81
C GLY A 760 8.03 4.65 30.28
N PRO A 761 9.20 5.28 30.51
CA PRO A 761 9.62 5.75 31.83
C PRO A 761 8.69 6.82 32.42
N ASP A 762 7.87 7.42 31.56
CA ASP A 762 6.82 8.41 31.83
C ASP A 762 5.44 7.79 32.08
N GLY A 763 5.33 6.46 32.15
CA GLY A 763 4.05 5.72 32.18
C GLY A 763 3.30 5.72 30.84
N GLY A 764 3.79 6.46 29.84
CA GLY A 764 3.22 6.56 28.50
C GLY A 764 3.45 5.31 27.66
N ILE A 765 3.29 5.42 26.34
CA ILE A 765 3.52 4.31 25.41
C ILE A 765 4.86 4.49 24.71
N ALA A 766 5.88 3.73 25.12
CA ALA A 766 7.17 3.73 24.43
C ALA A 766 7.15 2.87 23.15
N VAL A 767 6.43 1.73 23.15
CA VAL A 767 6.42 0.79 22.02
C VAL A 767 5.00 0.30 21.75
N GLY A 768 4.52 0.47 20.52
CA GLY A 768 3.14 0.15 20.13
C GLY A 768 2.28 1.42 20.03
N PRO A 769 0.95 1.34 20.25
CA PRO A 769 0.16 0.13 20.52
C PRO A 769 -0.05 -0.76 19.28
N LEU A 770 0.01 -2.09 19.48
CA LEU A 770 -0.17 -3.11 18.44
C LEU A 770 -1.42 -3.97 18.66
N THR A 771 -2.02 -4.48 17.59
CA THR A 771 -2.97 -5.61 17.67
C THR A 771 -2.24 -6.94 17.84
N ALA A 772 -2.93 -8.04 18.16
CA ALA A 772 -2.34 -9.38 18.28
C ALA A 772 -1.43 -9.78 17.10
N SER A 773 -1.81 -9.53 15.85
CA SER A 773 -0.95 -9.79 14.67
C SER A 773 0.29 -8.88 14.55
N GLY A 774 0.54 -8.01 15.52
CA GLY A 774 1.67 -7.05 15.59
C GLY A 774 1.53 -5.83 14.67
N ASN A 775 0.34 -5.60 14.10
CA ASN A 775 0.06 -4.41 13.30
C ASN A 775 -0.23 -3.20 14.21
N PRO A 776 0.29 -1.99 13.91
CA PRO A 776 0.01 -0.80 14.71
C PRO A 776 -1.47 -0.41 14.66
N VAL A 777 -2.03 -0.04 15.81
CA VAL A 777 -3.45 0.31 15.96
C VAL A 777 -3.76 1.64 15.26
N LYS A 778 -4.47 1.58 14.13
CA LYS A 778 -4.87 2.76 13.32
C LYS A 778 -6.30 3.25 13.62
N SER A 779 -7.01 2.64 14.57
CA SER A 779 -8.39 3.00 14.90
C SER A 779 -8.44 4.17 15.88
N LYS A 780 -8.90 5.35 15.43
CA LYS A 780 -8.97 6.57 16.26
C LYS A 780 -9.71 6.31 17.59
N LYS A 781 -10.84 5.59 17.57
CA LYS A 781 -11.59 5.22 18.79
C LYS A 781 -10.79 4.37 19.77
N VAL A 782 -9.96 3.45 19.27
CA VAL A 782 -9.12 2.58 20.13
C VAL A 782 -7.96 3.39 20.70
N LEU A 783 -7.34 4.26 19.90
CA LEU A 783 -6.30 5.18 20.37
C LEU A 783 -6.84 6.20 21.40
N GLU A 784 -8.05 6.73 21.19
CA GLU A 784 -8.73 7.63 22.14
C GLU A 784 -9.07 6.93 23.46
N ALA A 785 -9.59 5.70 23.40
CA ALA A 785 -9.88 4.90 24.59
C ALA A 785 -8.61 4.47 25.32
N LEU A 786 -7.54 4.15 24.58
CA LEU A 786 -6.25 3.80 25.17
C LEU A 786 -5.58 5.02 25.80
N ALA A 787 -5.49 6.17 25.12
CA ALA A 787 -4.89 7.39 25.66
C ALA A 787 -5.59 7.89 26.93
N LYS A 788 -6.92 7.73 27.02
CA LYS A 788 -7.68 7.96 28.27
C LYS A 788 -7.30 7.00 29.41
N ARG A 789 -6.88 5.77 29.08
CA ARG A 789 -6.51 4.71 30.04
C ARG A 789 -5.02 4.69 30.39
N THR A 790 -4.16 5.28 29.55
CA THR A 790 -2.70 5.38 29.74
C THR A 790 -2.24 6.77 30.18
N GLN A 791 -3.16 7.72 30.42
CA GLN A 791 -2.89 9.11 30.82
C GLN A 791 -1.83 9.83 29.95
N SER A 792 -1.63 9.38 28.71
CA SER A 792 -0.39 9.60 27.97
C SER A 792 -0.40 10.93 27.22
N GLY A 793 -0.17 12.02 27.95
CA GLY A 793 0.08 13.37 27.45
C GLY A 793 0.64 14.25 28.55
N LEU A 794 1.38 15.30 28.18
CA LEU A 794 1.86 16.31 29.13
C LEU A 794 0.70 16.81 30.01
N PRO A 795 0.86 16.87 31.36
CA PRO A 795 -0.19 17.31 32.26
C PRO A 795 -0.69 18.71 31.89
N LEU A 796 -1.94 19.00 32.29
CA LEU A 796 -2.48 20.36 32.15
C LEU A 796 -1.58 21.33 32.95
N PRO A 797 -1.24 22.51 32.39
CA PRO A 797 -0.36 23.44 33.09
C PRO A 797 -0.94 23.95 34.40
N GLU A 798 -0.13 23.93 35.45
CA GLU A 798 -0.33 24.78 36.63
C GLU A 798 -0.05 26.23 36.21
N LEU A 799 -1.08 27.07 36.12
CA LEU A 799 -0.90 28.49 35.80
C LEU A 799 -0.14 29.25 36.92
N PRO A 800 0.48 30.40 36.61
CA PRO A 800 0.92 31.34 37.64
C PRO A 800 -0.25 31.75 38.55
N LYS A 801 0.03 32.02 39.82
CA LYS A 801 -0.97 32.44 40.81
C LYS A 801 -1.67 33.73 40.33
N GLY A 802 -2.99 33.67 40.14
CA GLY A 802 -3.80 34.81 39.63
C GLY A 802 -3.87 34.94 38.09
N TRP A 803 -3.43 33.95 37.32
CA TRP A 803 -3.54 33.89 35.85
C TRP A 803 -4.57 32.83 35.43
N SER A 804 -5.22 32.96 34.26
CA SER A 804 -6.31 32.08 33.80
C SER A 804 -6.03 31.45 32.43
N LEU A 805 -6.79 30.43 32.01
CA LEU A 805 -6.72 29.93 30.63
C LEU A 805 -7.51 30.78 29.62
N GLU A 806 -8.23 31.81 30.06
CA GLU A 806 -8.99 32.71 29.17
C GLU A 806 -8.12 33.87 28.67
N ASP A 807 -7.22 34.38 29.53
CA ASP A 807 -6.30 35.49 29.26
C ASP A 807 -4.85 35.05 28.94
N THR A 808 -4.46 33.80 29.21
CA THR A 808 -3.06 33.35 29.13
C THR A 808 -2.85 32.22 28.11
N ILE A 809 -1.95 32.42 27.15
CA ILE A 809 -1.40 31.35 26.31
C ILE A 809 -0.35 30.58 27.11
N VAL A 810 -0.49 29.26 27.18
CA VAL A 810 0.49 28.39 27.86
C VAL A 810 1.05 27.34 26.92
N ILE A 811 2.37 27.20 26.94
CA ILE A 811 3.16 26.24 26.15
C ILE A 811 3.87 25.30 27.13
N ALA A 812 3.49 24.03 27.16
CA ALA A 812 4.16 22.97 27.92
C ALA A 812 5.04 22.11 27.00
N LEU A 813 6.25 21.75 27.44
CA LEU A 813 7.19 20.92 26.68
C LEU A 813 8.06 20.01 27.55
N LEU A 814 8.65 18.95 26.97
CA LEU A 814 9.66 18.10 27.62
C LEU A 814 11.09 18.41 27.14
N ARG A 815 11.96 18.89 28.04
CA ARG A 815 13.39 19.10 27.80
C ARG A 815 14.20 18.09 28.61
N ASN A 816 14.97 17.24 27.94
CA ASN A 816 15.79 16.17 28.55
C ASN A 816 15.03 15.18 29.46
N GLY A 817 13.69 15.15 29.39
CA GLY A 817 12.82 14.33 30.25
C GLY A 817 12.11 15.13 31.37
N VAL A 818 12.54 16.36 31.64
CA VAL A 818 11.92 17.27 32.60
C VAL A 818 10.85 18.12 31.89
N PRO A 819 9.65 18.30 32.47
CA PRO A 819 8.66 19.22 31.92
C PRO A 819 9.08 20.69 32.15
N MET A 820 8.78 21.56 31.19
CA MET A 820 8.91 23.01 31.33
C MET A 820 7.66 23.68 30.76
N TRP A 821 7.28 24.80 31.35
CA TRP A 821 6.11 25.59 30.94
C TRP A 821 6.51 27.05 30.72
N GLY A 822 5.98 27.66 29.66
CA GLY A 822 5.97 29.11 29.47
C GLY A 822 4.54 29.60 29.40
N ALA A 823 4.22 30.64 30.17
CA ALA A 823 2.91 31.30 30.19
C ALA A 823 3.07 32.75 29.72
N TRP A 824 2.17 33.23 28.86
CA TRP A 824 2.17 34.61 28.35
C TRP A 824 0.75 35.16 28.22
N ARG A 825 0.56 36.41 28.65
CA ARG A 825 -0.69 37.16 28.51
C ARG A 825 -0.63 38.07 27.28
N PRO A 826 -1.47 37.89 26.25
CA PRO A 826 -1.43 38.73 25.06
C PRO A 826 -1.79 40.21 25.31
N ASN A 827 -2.56 40.48 26.37
CA ASN A 827 -3.09 41.82 26.65
C ASN A 827 -2.12 42.69 27.48
N THR A 828 -1.43 42.09 28.47
CA THR A 828 -0.44 42.78 29.33
C THR A 828 1.00 42.58 28.86
N LEU A 829 1.21 41.69 27.89
CA LEU A 829 2.50 41.26 27.34
C LEU A 829 3.46 40.61 28.35
N GLU A 830 2.98 40.33 29.56
CA GLU A 830 3.67 39.61 30.62
C GLU A 830 3.93 38.15 30.22
N TYR A 831 5.13 37.63 30.49
CA TYR A 831 5.42 36.20 30.49
C TYR A 831 6.12 35.76 31.78
N ARG A 832 6.00 34.45 32.06
CA ARG A 832 6.74 33.71 33.09
C ARG A 832 7.17 32.34 32.54
N VAL A 833 8.14 31.70 33.20
CA VAL A 833 8.64 30.34 32.87
C VAL A 833 8.76 29.50 34.15
N LYS A 834 8.43 28.20 34.08
CA LYS A 834 8.60 27.20 35.15
C LYS A 834 9.32 25.96 34.62
N ASN A 835 10.26 25.42 35.39
CA ASN A 835 11.09 24.26 35.03
C ASN A 835 10.94 23.14 36.08
N GLY A 836 10.29 22.03 35.72
CA GLY A 836 10.05 20.93 36.63
C GLY A 836 9.21 21.35 37.84
N SER A 837 9.67 20.99 39.03
CA SER A 837 9.05 21.38 40.31
C SER A 837 9.41 22.80 40.77
N SER A 838 10.11 23.62 39.99
CA SER A 838 10.43 25.00 40.38
C SER A 838 9.17 25.85 40.59
N GLU A 839 9.33 26.96 41.29
CA GLU A 839 8.35 28.04 41.20
C GLU A 839 8.33 28.67 39.80
N TRP A 840 7.32 29.51 39.55
CA TRP A 840 7.23 30.33 38.35
C TRP A 840 8.17 31.54 38.46
N SER A 841 8.93 31.83 37.41
CA SER A 841 9.80 33.01 37.36
C SER A 841 9.05 34.32 37.60
N ASP A 842 9.80 35.36 37.90
CA ASP A 842 9.34 36.75 37.91
C ASP A 842 8.63 37.14 36.60
N VAL A 843 7.78 38.16 36.71
CA VAL A 843 7.11 38.77 35.56
C VAL A 843 8.15 39.45 34.68
N LYS A 844 8.14 39.12 33.39
CA LYS A 844 8.95 39.79 32.38
C LYS A 844 8.04 40.22 31.24
N THR A 845 8.25 41.39 30.67
CA THR A 845 7.45 41.90 29.55
C THR A 845 8.11 41.58 28.20
N MET A 846 7.31 41.48 27.15
CA MET A 846 7.77 41.46 25.75
C MET A 846 7.18 42.66 24.98
N PRO A 847 7.85 43.18 23.94
CA PRO A 847 7.30 44.24 23.11
C PRO A 847 6.10 43.74 22.27
N ALA A 848 5.18 44.64 21.96
CA ALA A 848 3.96 44.36 21.19
C ALA A 848 4.20 44.20 19.68
N THR A 849 5.26 44.82 19.15
CA THR A 849 5.53 44.98 17.72
C THR A 849 6.89 44.40 17.33
N SER A 850 6.95 43.84 16.12
CA SER A 850 8.04 42.98 15.66
C SER A 850 9.05 43.72 14.78
N GLU A 851 9.82 44.66 15.33
CA GLU A 851 11.10 45.00 14.72
C GLU A 851 12.11 43.88 14.94
N ARG A 852 12.90 43.58 13.91
CA ARG A 852 13.89 42.50 13.93
C ARG A 852 15.27 43.09 14.23
N ASP A 853 15.69 43.01 15.50
CA ASP A 853 17.04 43.32 15.92
C ASP A 853 18.04 42.46 15.12
N PRO A 854 19.03 43.06 14.41
CA PRO A 854 20.00 42.30 13.61
C PRO A 854 20.88 41.35 14.43
N LYS A 855 21.11 41.64 15.71
CA LYS A 855 21.94 40.86 16.65
C LYS A 855 21.10 39.92 17.53
N LYS A 856 19.92 40.35 17.99
CA LYS A 856 19.06 39.58 18.93
C LYS A 856 17.91 38.82 18.27
N GLY A 857 17.52 39.18 17.04
CA GLY A 857 16.42 38.57 16.29
C GLY A 857 15.06 39.24 16.54
N PHE A 858 13.98 38.47 16.43
CA PHE A 858 12.63 38.96 16.77
C PHE A 858 12.44 38.95 18.30
N THR A 859 11.79 39.99 18.82
CA THR A 859 11.56 40.20 20.25
C THR A 859 10.09 39.98 20.67
N ASP A 860 9.16 39.90 19.72
CA ASP A 860 7.74 39.64 19.96
C ASP A 860 7.46 38.17 20.33
N PHE A 861 6.48 37.94 21.21
CA PHE A 861 6.13 36.58 21.65
C PHE A 861 5.78 35.62 20.51
N PRO A 862 4.94 35.95 19.51
CA PRO A 862 4.61 35.04 18.40
C PRO A 862 5.85 34.47 17.68
N ASN A 863 6.81 35.33 17.33
CA ASN A 863 8.04 34.89 16.65
C ASN A 863 9.01 34.19 17.62
N VAL A 864 9.20 34.70 18.84
CA VAL A 864 10.06 34.07 19.86
C VAL A 864 9.57 32.67 20.21
N ALA A 865 8.26 32.49 20.45
CA ALA A 865 7.64 31.19 20.73
C ALA A 865 7.74 30.25 19.52
N THR A 866 7.46 30.75 18.31
CA THR A 866 7.57 29.96 17.08
C THR A 866 9.01 29.47 16.84
N PHE A 867 10.00 30.34 17.01
CA PHE A 867 11.42 30.00 16.90
C PHE A 867 11.85 29.00 17.98
N THR A 868 11.47 29.24 19.23
CA THR A 868 11.82 28.39 20.38
C THR A 868 11.26 26.98 20.24
N ILE A 869 9.96 26.86 19.92
CA ILE A 869 9.34 25.56 19.64
C ILE A 869 10.10 24.87 18.50
N ARG A 870 10.34 25.56 17.38
CA ARG A 870 11.01 24.98 16.20
C ARG A 870 12.43 24.48 16.52
N LYS A 871 13.24 25.26 17.25
CA LYS A 871 14.60 24.91 17.69
C LYS A 871 14.64 23.62 18.52
N PHE A 872 13.66 23.39 19.39
CA PHE A 872 13.56 22.16 20.19
C PHE A 872 12.77 21.04 19.50
N LEU A 873 12.02 21.31 18.42
CA LEU A 873 11.32 20.29 17.63
C LEU A 873 12.26 19.48 16.73
N ASP A 874 13.40 20.03 16.34
CA ASP A 874 14.33 19.37 15.41
C ASP A 874 15.35 18.45 16.10
N THR A 875 15.56 18.62 17.40
CA THR A 875 16.35 17.73 18.27
C THR A 875 15.53 16.62 18.95
N ALA A 876 14.23 16.54 18.66
CA ALA A 876 13.27 15.71 19.39
C ALA A 876 12.90 14.38 18.69
N PRO A 877 13.16 13.20 19.32
CA PRO A 877 12.62 11.91 18.88
C PRO A 877 11.09 11.86 18.75
N ALA A 878 10.61 11.06 17.80
CA ALA A 878 9.22 11.06 17.33
C ALA A 878 8.18 10.72 18.41
N GLY A 879 7.33 11.70 18.72
CA GLY A 879 6.21 11.64 19.67
C GLY A 879 5.61 13.04 19.84
N VAL A 880 4.46 13.16 20.49
CA VAL A 880 3.93 14.48 20.90
C VAL A 880 4.65 14.90 22.17
N ARG A 881 5.36 16.03 22.12
CA ARG A 881 6.22 16.54 23.21
C ARG A 881 5.92 17.96 23.65
N TYR A 882 4.92 18.57 23.01
CA TYR A 882 4.57 19.98 23.14
C TYR A 882 3.05 20.10 23.16
N ARG A 883 2.53 20.92 24.06
CA ARG A 883 1.10 21.21 24.21
C ARG A 883 0.89 22.70 24.34
N VAL A 884 -0.05 23.24 23.57
CA VAL A 884 -0.45 24.66 23.57
C VAL A 884 -1.92 24.77 23.97
N ALA A 885 -2.20 25.63 24.94
CA ALA A 885 -3.54 25.97 25.43
C ALA A 885 -3.67 27.49 25.63
N GLY A 886 -4.89 27.98 25.87
CA GLY A 886 -5.19 29.41 26.01
C GLY A 886 -5.70 30.07 24.73
N PRO A 887 -5.74 31.42 24.67
CA PRO A 887 -6.28 32.19 23.54
C PRO A 887 -5.25 32.31 22.39
N TRP A 888 -4.85 31.18 21.81
CA TRP A 888 -3.72 31.12 20.87
C TRP A 888 -4.06 31.48 19.41
N LEU A 889 -5.34 31.69 19.07
CA LEU A 889 -5.76 32.16 17.75
C LEU A 889 -5.18 33.56 17.44
N GLY A 890 -4.78 33.78 16.19
CA GLY A 890 -4.06 34.99 15.75
C GLY A 890 -2.56 34.95 16.05
N TYR A 891 -2.16 34.40 17.20
CA TYR A 891 -0.76 34.40 17.67
C TYR A 891 0.05 33.17 17.22
N LEU A 892 -0.52 31.96 17.26
CA LEU A 892 0.19 30.72 16.92
C LEU A 892 -0.59 29.84 15.94
N TYR A 893 0.13 29.24 14.99
CA TYR A 893 -0.46 28.53 13.85
C TYR A 893 -0.07 27.05 13.82
N PRO A 894 -1.01 26.10 14.00
CA PRO A 894 -0.71 24.66 13.99
C PRO A 894 -0.04 24.14 12.70
N THR A 895 -0.19 24.86 11.59
CA THR A 895 0.45 24.56 10.29
C THR A 895 1.97 24.66 10.29
N ASP A 896 2.53 25.40 11.26
CA ASP A 896 3.95 25.74 11.30
C ASP A 896 4.76 24.62 11.96
N PHE A 897 4.11 23.86 12.85
CA PHE A 897 4.71 22.81 13.69
C PHE A 897 4.31 21.38 13.29
N GLY A 898 3.30 21.23 12.43
CA GLY A 898 2.83 19.94 11.94
C GLY A 898 2.21 19.07 13.05
N THR A 899 2.48 17.76 13.03
CA THR A 899 1.92 16.81 14.01
C THR A 899 2.79 16.62 15.26
N LYS A 900 3.84 17.43 15.46
CA LYS A 900 4.75 17.31 16.63
C LYS A 900 4.22 18.05 17.88
N VAL A 901 3.26 18.96 17.71
CA VAL A 901 2.66 19.80 18.77
C VAL A 901 1.16 19.54 18.85
N GLN A 902 0.63 19.36 20.07
CA GLN A 902 -0.80 19.34 20.34
C GLN A 902 -1.28 20.77 20.61
N PHE A 903 -2.32 21.20 19.89
CA PHE A 903 -3.09 22.40 20.20
C PHE A 903 -4.43 21.97 20.77
N ASP A 904 -4.69 22.36 22.01
CA ASP A 904 -6.02 22.22 22.62
C ASP A 904 -6.98 23.27 22.02
N PRO A 905 -8.31 23.13 22.15
CA PRO A 905 -9.25 24.14 21.66
C PRO A 905 -8.92 25.53 22.23
N SER A 906 -8.81 26.54 21.36
CA SER A 906 -8.53 27.92 21.80
C SER A 906 -9.67 28.45 22.65
N THR A 907 -9.34 29.14 23.74
CA THR A 907 -10.29 29.80 24.64
C THR A 907 -10.64 31.23 24.17
N GLY A 908 -9.81 31.82 23.31
CA GLY A 908 -10.00 33.15 22.74
C GLY A 908 -9.00 33.44 21.60
N GLY A 909 -8.77 34.72 21.33
CA GLY A 909 -7.91 35.23 20.25
C GLY A 909 -8.67 35.43 18.93
N GLU A 910 -8.34 36.49 18.19
CA GLU A 910 -8.98 36.82 16.91
C GLU A 910 -8.15 36.33 15.70
N LEU A 911 -8.84 35.78 14.69
CA LEU A 911 -8.23 35.22 13.49
C LEU A 911 -8.37 36.16 12.30
N ASP A 912 -7.58 37.24 12.29
CA ASP A 912 -7.58 38.20 11.18
C ASP A 912 -7.00 37.58 9.89
N VAL A 913 -7.90 37.28 8.96
CA VAL A 913 -7.54 36.76 7.63
C VAL A 913 -7.04 37.88 6.71
N ALA A 914 -7.48 39.13 6.87
CA ALA A 914 -7.00 40.25 6.05
C ALA A 914 -5.53 40.54 6.36
N LYS A 915 -5.11 40.51 7.63
CA LYS A 915 -3.70 40.53 8.03
C LYS A 915 -2.90 39.36 7.44
N LEU A 916 -3.43 38.13 7.49
CA LEU A 916 -2.75 36.98 6.88
C LEU A 916 -2.66 37.04 5.34
N GLU A 917 -3.62 37.69 4.67
CA GLU A 917 -3.56 37.96 3.23
C GLU A 917 -2.55 39.08 2.91
N ALA A 918 -2.44 40.11 3.77
CA ALA A 918 -1.43 41.15 3.68
C ALA A 918 0.00 40.61 3.92
N GLU A 919 0.22 39.84 5.00
CA GLU A 919 1.49 39.14 5.28
C GLU A 919 1.90 38.25 4.10
N PHE A 920 0.95 37.49 3.52
CA PHE A 920 1.21 36.65 2.36
C PHE A 920 1.56 37.48 1.11
N ALA A 921 0.90 38.60 0.88
CA ALA A 921 1.19 39.51 -0.22
C ALA A 921 2.56 40.18 -0.06
N GLU A 922 2.89 40.69 1.13
CA GLU A 922 4.16 41.34 1.44
C GLU A 922 5.35 40.38 1.31
N VAL A 923 5.26 39.19 1.93
CA VAL A 923 6.31 38.16 1.80
C VAL A 923 6.45 37.71 0.35
N THR A 924 5.36 37.58 -0.41
CA THR A 924 5.43 37.24 -1.84
C THR A 924 6.05 38.37 -2.67
N ALA A 925 5.77 39.64 -2.36
CA ALA A 925 6.35 40.79 -3.03
C ALA A 925 7.86 40.91 -2.77
N LYS A 926 8.30 40.82 -1.50
CA LYS A 926 9.73 40.78 -1.15
C LYS A 926 10.44 39.62 -1.89
N VAL A 927 9.86 38.42 -1.87
CA VAL A 927 10.43 37.24 -2.55
C VAL A 927 10.39 37.33 -4.08
N SER A 928 9.56 38.19 -4.66
CA SER A 928 9.55 38.51 -6.10
C SER A 928 10.54 39.63 -6.50
N SER A 929 11.03 40.43 -5.54
CA SER A 929 12.04 41.47 -5.78
C SER A 929 13.47 40.94 -5.86
N TYR A 930 13.74 39.75 -5.31
CA TYR A 930 15.03 39.07 -5.42
C TYR A 930 15.12 38.24 -6.71
N GLY A 931 16.10 38.54 -7.57
CA GLY A 931 16.25 37.94 -8.90
C GLY A 931 16.40 36.41 -8.92
N GLN A 932 16.92 35.81 -7.84
CA GLN A 932 16.76 34.38 -7.55
C GLN A 932 16.51 34.18 -6.05
N PRO A 933 15.28 33.85 -5.61
CA PRO A 933 14.99 33.75 -4.19
C PRO A 933 15.58 32.51 -3.53
N THR A 934 16.06 32.64 -2.29
CA THR A 934 16.77 31.57 -1.57
C THR A 934 15.86 30.45 -1.06
N GLY A 935 16.45 29.42 -0.44
CA GLY A 935 15.71 28.31 0.17
C GLY A 935 14.83 28.72 1.36
N SER A 936 15.25 29.72 2.15
CA SER A 936 14.49 30.21 3.30
C SER A 936 13.29 31.06 2.88
N GLU A 937 13.46 31.94 1.88
CA GLU A 937 12.40 32.73 1.27
C GLU A 937 11.27 31.86 0.68
N LYS A 938 11.65 30.83 -0.09
CA LYS A 938 10.71 29.84 -0.63
C LYS A 938 9.96 29.09 0.50
N ALA A 939 10.62 28.84 1.63
CA ALA A 939 9.98 28.25 2.81
C ALA A 939 9.02 29.23 3.52
N ALA A 940 9.34 30.53 3.57
CA ALA A 940 8.50 31.57 4.16
C ALA A 940 7.18 31.76 3.39
N VAL A 941 7.23 31.93 2.06
CA VAL A 941 6.03 31.98 1.19
C VAL A 941 5.18 30.72 1.36
N SER A 942 5.82 29.55 1.45
CA SER A 942 5.15 28.27 1.71
C SER A 942 4.52 28.18 3.11
N GLN A 943 5.09 28.85 4.13
CA GLN A 943 4.53 28.89 5.49
C GLN A 943 3.32 29.84 5.57
N ALA A 944 3.45 31.07 5.08
CA ALA A 944 2.33 32.03 5.03
C ALA A 944 1.12 31.46 4.25
N LYS A 945 1.35 30.84 3.09
CA LYS A 945 0.30 30.15 2.31
C LYS A 945 -0.38 29.01 3.07
N ARG A 946 0.34 28.29 3.95
CA ARG A 946 -0.23 27.27 4.82
C ARG A 946 -1.08 27.88 5.94
N ARG A 947 -0.61 28.92 6.64
CA ARG A 947 -1.39 29.65 7.64
C ARG A 947 -2.74 30.11 7.07
N LEU A 948 -2.70 30.82 5.93
CA LEU A 948 -3.90 31.34 5.26
C LEU A 948 -4.89 30.23 4.85
N THR A 949 -4.41 29.12 4.28
CA THR A 949 -5.29 27.99 3.89
C THR A 949 -5.86 27.21 5.07
N TRP A 950 -5.23 27.28 6.24
CA TRP A 950 -5.77 26.76 7.50
C TRP A 950 -6.80 27.72 8.11
N ALA A 951 -6.51 29.02 8.19
CA ALA A 951 -7.42 30.03 8.72
C ALA A 951 -8.76 30.05 7.94
N ALA A 952 -8.68 30.09 6.61
CA ALA A 952 -9.83 30.02 5.72
C ALA A 952 -10.58 28.67 5.74
N LYS A 953 -10.10 27.67 6.47
CA LYS A 953 -10.77 26.38 6.72
C LYS A 953 -11.41 26.33 8.11
N GLU A 954 -10.81 26.97 9.11
CA GLU A 954 -11.29 26.95 10.49
C GLU A 954 -12.49 27.89 10.71
N LEU A 955 -12.50 29.08 10.09
CA LEU A 955 -13.72 29.89 9.95
C LEU A 955 -14.88 29.08 9.32
N LYS A 956 -14.56 28.26 8.30
CA LYS A 956 -15.53 27.36 7.65
C LYS A 956 -15.89 26.14 8.50
N ARG A 957 -15.25 25.92 9.65
CA ARG A 957 -15.61 24.92 10.68
C ARG A 957 -16.48 25.57 11.74
N GLU A 958 -16.13 26.76 12.22
CA GLU A 958 -16.91 27.60 13.15
C GLU A 958 -18.26 27.96 12.56
N GLU A 959 -18.32 28.45 11.31
CA GLU A 959 -19.56 28.63 10.55
C GLU A 959 -20.48 27.39 10.64
N LYS A 960 -19.89 26.19 10.53
CA LYS A 960 -20.62 24.92 10.55
C LYS A 960 -20.96 24.45 11.96
N ALA A 961 -20.22 24.88 12.98
CA ALA A 961 -20.54 24.68 14.38
C ALA A 961 -21.72 25.58 14.77
N ALA A 962 -21.67 26.88 14.48
CA ALA A 962 -22.78 27.81 14.67
C ALA A 962 -24.05 27.36 13.91
N LYS A 963 -23.92 26.97 12.62
CA LYS A 963 -25.03 26.43 11.81
C LYS A 963 -25.51 25.04 12.25
N ARG A 964 -24.84 24.38 13.20
CA ARG A 964 -25.33 23.18 13.91
C ARG A 964 -26.00 23.57 15.22
N ALA A 965 -25.33 24.34 16.08
CA ALA A 965 -25.86 24.86 17.34
C ALA A 965 -27.23 25.54 17.13
N ALA A 966 -27.36 26.41 16.12
CA ALA A 966 -28.63 27.04 15.77
C ALA A 966 -29.73 26.02 15.39
N ARG A 967 -29.39 24.93 14.67
CA ARG A 967 -30.34 23.87 14.30
C ARG A 967 -30.71 22.96 15.45
N ASP A 968 -29.77 22.70 16.35
CA ASP A 968 -30.01 21.84 17.50
C ASP A 968 -30.75 22.61 18.61
N ALA A 969 -30.56 23.93 18.72
CA ALA A 969 -31.45 24.85 19.43
C ALA A 969 -32.86 24.93 18.80
N GLU A 970 -32.96 25.07 17.46
CA GLU A 970 -34.24 25.02 16.74
C GLU A 970 -34.98 23.69 16.98
N ARG A 971 -34.24 22.57 17.07
CA ARG A 971 -34.77 21.25 17.43
C ARG A 971 -35.18 21.15 18.90
N ALA A 972 -34.46 21.79 19.82
CA ALA A 972 -34.84 21.87 21.23
C ALA A 972 -36.15 22.66 21.39
N ALA A 973 -36.26 23.83 20.75
CA ALA A 973 -37.49 24.63 20.71
C ALA A 973 -38.67 23.85 20.09
N LYS A 974 -38.45 23.13 18.99
CA LYS A 974 -39.48 22.27 18.38
C LYS A 974 -39.87 21.07 19.24
N LYS A 975 -38.95 20.49 20.02
CA LYS A 975 -39.26 19.47 21.03
C LYS A 975 -40.10 20.04 22.18
N ALA A 976 -39.77 21.22 22.69
CA ALA A 976 -40.54 21.91 23.72
C ALA A 976 -41.97 22.20 23.23
N SER A 977 -42.11 22.80 22.04
CA SER A 977 -43.40 23.05 21.39
C SER A 977 -44.24 21.78 21.21
N LYS A 978 -43.63 20.66 20.78
CA LYS A 978 -44.36 19.39 20.58
C LYS A 978 -44.80 18.73 21.90
N LYS A 979 -44.12 18.99 23.03
CA LYS A 979 -44.54 18.52 24.36
C LYS A 979 -45.78 19.26 24.90
N GLY A 980 -46.06 20.47 24.42
CA GLY A 980 -47.19 21.30 24.85
C GLY A 980 -48.54 21.01 24.18
N LYS A 981 -48.67 19.95 23.37
CA LYS A 981 -49.84 19.74 22.49
C LYS A 981 -50.50 18.35 22.61
N SER A 982 -50.37 17.68 23.76
CA SER A 982 -50.93 16.33 23.99
C SER A 982 -51.50 16.10 25.39
N VAL A 983 -52.33 17.03 25.88
CA VAL A 983 -53.27 16.78 27.00
C VAL A 983 -54.57 17.53 26.71
N ASN A 984 -55.65 16.80 26.38
CA ASN A 984 -57.02 17.30 26.54
C ASN A 984 -58.06 16.16 26.52
N LYS A 985 -58.42 15.63 27.69
CA LYS A 985 -59.76 15.11 27.99
C LYS A 985 -60.04 15.34 29.49
N LYS A 986 -61.32 15.47 29.85
CA LYS A 986 -61.78 15.92 31.18
C LYS A 986 -61.96 14.74 32.17
N PRO A 987 -62.11 15.01 33.50
CA PRO A 987 -62.13 14.00 34.56
C PRO A 987 -63.55 13.58 34.98
N GLN A 988 -63.63 12.69 35.96
CA GLN A 988 -64.81 12.47 36.78
C GLN A 988 -64.43 12.30 38.27
N THR A 989 -65.42 12.52 39.13
CA THR A 989 -65.45 12.57 40.61
C THR A 989 -66.00 11.23 41.19
N ASP A 990 -66.13 10.95 42.50
CA ASP A 990 -65.93 11.72 43.75
C ASP A 990 -65.73 10.81 45.00
N LYS A 991 -65.32 11.40 46.14
CA LYS A 991 -65.61 11.00 47.55
C LYS A 991 -65.16 9.59 48.09
N GLU A 992 -65.15 9.31 49.41
CA GLU A 992 -65.63 10.05 50.60
C GLU A 992 -64.57 10.10 51.78
N ARG A 993 -65.02 10.19 53.04
CA ARG A 993 -64.32 10.58 54.30
C ARG A 993 -64.09 9.33 55.22
N ALA A 994 -63.59 9.35 56.46
CA ALA A 994 -63.41 10.32 57.58
C ALA A 994 -62.31 9.79 58.57
N ASN A 995 -62.01 10.33 59.77
CA ASN A 995 -61.83 11.71 60.30
C ASN A 995 -61.45 11.60 61.82
N GLU A 996 -60.65 12.52 62.41
CA GLU A 996 -60.71 13.02 63.82
C GLU A 996 -59.48 13.89 64.23
N ALA A 997 -59.49 14.53 65.41
CA ALA A 997 -58.94 15.90 65.61
C ALA A 997 -58.43 16.28 67.03
N ALA A 998 -58.11 17.60 67.21
CA ALA A 998 -57.50 18.32 68.36
C ALA A 998 -56.00 18.03 68.62
N GLY A 999 -55.07 18.97 68.90
CA GLY A 999 -55.03 20.46 68.99
C GLY A 999 -53.54 20.94 68.96
N ALA A 1000 -53.09 22.16 69.32
CA ALA A 1000 -53.70 23.49 69.54
C ALA A 1000 -52.59 24.62 69.61
N ASP A 1001 -53.03 25.89 69.57
CA ASP A 1001 -52.45 27.15 70.14
C ASP A 1001 -51.13 27.87 69.70
N SER A 1002 -51.11 29.18 70.07
CA SER A 1002 -50.16 30.32 70.24
C SER A 1002 -48.61 30.17 70.29
N LYS A 1003 -47.79 31.25 70.45
CA LYS A 1003 -47.63 32.60 69.83
C LYS A 1003 -46.31 33.27 70.39
N GLN A 1004 -45.87 34.37 69.78
CA GLN A 1004 -44.69 35.25 70.06
C GLN A 1004 -44.66 36.00 71.43
N PRO A 1005 -43.61 36.77 71.86
CA PRO A 1005 -42.19 36.94 71.39
C PRO A 1005 -41.06 37.21 72.48
N GLU A 1006 -39.81 37.40 72.01
CA GLU A 1006 -38.76 38.39 72.44
C GLU A 1006 -37.89 38.35 73.74
N LEU A 1007 -36.75 39.08 73.63
CA LEU A 1007 -35.85 39.73 74.60
C LEU A 1007 -34.75 38.97 75.42
N LYS A 1008 -33.51 39.50 75.24
CA LYS A 1008 -32.38 39.71 76.19
C LYS A 1008 -31.90 38.58 77.14
N GLY A 1009 -30.67 38.12 76.88
CA GLY A 1009 -29.54 38.34 77.82
C GLY A 1009 -29.13 37.24 78.82
N ALA A 1010 -27.81 36.99 78.86
CA ALA A 1010 -27.01 36.45 79.99
C ALA A 1010 -27.29 35.05 80.61
N ALA A 1011 -26.32 34.15 80.37
CA ALA A 1011 -25.62 33.29 81.35
C ALA A 1011 -26.31 32.17 82.19
N ARG A 1012 -25.62 31.00 82.14
CA ARG A 1012 -25.36 29.98 83.20
C ARG A 1012 -26.31 28.78 83.47
N SER A 1013 -25.78 27.61 83.07
CA SER A 1013 -25.62 26.34 83.84
C SER A 1013 -26.78 25.39 84.18
N GLY A 1014 -26.58 24.11 83.83
CA GLY A 1014 -27.20 22.92 84.46
C GLY A 1014 -28.47 22.38 83.77
N LYS A 1015 -28.88 21.11 83.97
CA LYS A 1015 -28.25 19.92 84.59
C LYS A 1015 -29.18 18.70 84.35
N GLY A 1016 -28.83 17.60 83.69
CA GLY A 1016 -27.80 17.30 82.70
C GLY A 1016 -28.21 16.01 81.95
N THR A 1017 -28.40 16.06 80.62
CA THR A 1017 -29.46 15.27 79.95
C THR A 1017 -29.30 15.04 78.44
N THR A 1018 -29.98 13.99 77.91
CA THR A 1018 -30.67 13.93 76.59
C THR A 1018 -29.90 14.06 75.25
N GLU A 1019 -30.46 13.75 74.07
CA GLU A 1019 -31.19 12.55 73.60
C GLU A 1019 -31.49 12.65 72.07
N SER A 1020 -31.59 11.50 71.37
CA SER A 1020 -32.60 11.23 70.32
C SER A 1020 -32.60 11.91 68.91
N HIS A 1021 -33.11 11.15 67.92
CA HIS A 1021 -34.10 11.57 66.88
C HIS A 1021 -33.69 12.44 65.64
N LYS A 1022 -34.51 12.63 64.57
CA LYS A 1022 -35.37 11.70 63.75
C LYS A 1022 -35.92 12.38 62.46
N ARG A 1023 -35.61 11.81 61.28
CA ARG A 1023 -36.44 11.69 60.02
C ARG A 1023 -37.76 12.50 59.88
N ALA A 1024 -37.96 13.26 58.77
CA ALA A 1024 -39.30 13.41 58.12
C ALA A 1024 -39.39 14.00 56.68
N LYS A 1025 -40.57 13.76 56.07
CA LYS A 1025 -41.18 14.13 54.76
C LYS A 1025 -41.49 15.67 54.65
N LYS A 1026 -42.07 16.28 53.60
CA LYS A 1026 -43.17 15.88 52.66
C LYS A 1026 -43.20 16.69 51.33
N LYS A 1027 -44.37 16.81 50.65
CA LYS A 1027 -44.55 17.10 49.20
C LYS A 1027 -45.30 18.42 48.88
N THR A 1028 -45.27 18.80 47.58
CA THR A 1028 -46.38 19.28 46.69
C THR A 1028 -46.76 20.77 46.48
N ALA A 1029 -46.97 21.11 45.18
CA ALA A 1029 -48.00 22.00 44.57
C ALA A 1029 -47.92 23.55 44.71
N ALA A 1030 -48.65 24.40 43.92
CA ALA A 1030 -48.97 24.39 42.46
C ALA A 1030 -49.70 25.68 41.93
N LYS A 1031 -49.31 26.15 40.71
CA LYS A 1031 -50.14 26.85 39.66
C LYS A 1031 -50.75 28.27 39.86
N LYS A 1032 -51.07 28.89 38.70
CA LYS A 1032 -51.92 30.10 38.38
C LYS A 1032 -51.16 31.46 38.36
N LYS A 1033 -51.51 32.49 37.55
CA LYS A 1033 -52.44 32.66 36.40
C LYS A 1033 -52.16 33.97 35.57
N THR A 1034 -52.38 33.95 34.24
CA THR A 1034 -52.74 35.12 33.35
C THR A 1034 -51.77 36.35 33.31
N VAL A 1035 -51.87 37.43 32.50
CA VAL A 1035 -52.89 38.04 31.58
C VAL A 1035 -52.23 38.41 30.21
N ALA A 1036 -52.95 38.98 29.23
CA ALA A 1036 -52.49 39.29 27.85
C ALA A 1036 -52.58 40.79 27.45
N LYS A 1037 -51.91 41.20 26.36
CA LYS A 1037 -52.27 42.41 25.55
C LYS A 1037 -51.75 42.34 24.09
N LYS A 1038 -52.04 43.37 23.26
CA LYS A 1038 -52.11 43.33 21.78
C LYS A 1038 -51.85 44.71 21.13
N LYS A 1039 -51.46 44.73 19.83
CA LYS A 1039 -51.46 45.85 18.82
C LYS A 1039 -50.26 46.83 18.69
N THR A 1040 -49.82 47.01 17.42
CA THR A 1040 -49.40 48.26 16.70
C THR A 1040 -48.14 49.05 17.14
N ALA A 1041 -47.50 49.94 16.34
CA ALA A 1041 -47.84 50.61 15.05
C ALA A 1041 -46.63 50.80 14.08
N ALA A 1042 -46.66 51.76 13.14
CA ALA A 1042 -45.64 52.03 12.11
C ALA A 1042 -45.40 53.55 11.82
N LYS A 1043 -44.32 53.95 11.10
CA LYS A 1043 -44.06 55.36 10.64
C LYS A 1043 -43.49 55.42 9.18
N LYS A 1044 -43.18 56.62 8.63
CA LYS A 1044 -43.53 57.00 7.23
C LYS A 1044 -42.56 57.99 6.50
N LYS A 1045 -41.59 57.49 5.68
CA LYS A 1045 -40.68 58.29 4.77
C LYS A 1045 -39.75 59.29 5.53
N THR A 1046 -38.85 60.13 4.98
CA THR A 1046 -38.71 60.95 3.73
C THR A 1046 -37.35 60.77 2.97
N ALA A 1047 -36.94 61.69 2.06
CA ALA A 1047 -35.70 61.62 1.23
C ALA A 1047 -35.41 62.91 0.39
N ALA A 1048 -34.15 63.40 0.31
CA ALA A 1048 -33.73 64.49 -0.59
C ALA A 1048 -32.20 64.63 -0.89
N LYS A 1049 -31.94 65.24 -2.05
CA LYS A 1049 -30.69 65.55 -2.79
C LYS A 1049 -29.73 66.58 -2.14
N LYS A 1050 -28.42 66.54 -2.50
CA LYS A 1050 -27.64 67.63 -3.18
C LYS A 1050 -26.15 67.18 -3.41
N LYS A 1051 -25.25 67.99 -4.00
CA LYS A 1051 -25.03 68.27 -5.44
C LYS A 1051 -23.65 68.96 -5.66
N THR A 1052 -22.72 68.38 -6.45
CA THR A 1052 -21.60 69.02 -7.26
C THR A 1052 -20.72 70.18 -6.75
N VAL A 1053 -19.40 70.22 -7.09
CA VAL A 1053 -18.74 71.27 -7.95
C VAL A 1053 -17.18 71.13 -8.09
N ALA A 1054 -16.67 71.28 -9.34
CA ALA A 1054 -15.35 71.78 -9.86
C ALA A 1054 -13.94 71.31 -9.38
N LYS A 1055 -12.78 71.66 -10.03
CA LYS A 1055 -12.33 71.77 -11.48
C LYS A 1055 -10.82 72.24 -11.58
N LYS A 1056 -10.22 72.21 -12.80
CA LYS A 1056 -8.87 72.69 -13.27
C LYS A 1056 -7.69 71.70 -13.06
N LYS A 1057 -6.71 71.44 -13.96
CA LYS A 1057 -5.92 72.16 -15.04
C LYS A 1057 -4.54 72.68 -14.51
N THR A 1058 -3.39 72.75 -15.22
CA THR A 1058 -3.07 72.72 -16.69
C THR A 1058 -1.57 72.40 -17.04
N ALA A 1059 -1.27 72.14 -18.33
CA ALA A 1059 -0.02 72.50 -19.10
C ALA A 1059 1.33 71.73 -18.90
N ALA A 1060 2.31 71.68 -19.85
CA ALA A 1060 2.32 71.79 -21.34
C ALA A 1060 3.72 71.50 -22.01
N LYS A 1061 3.76 71.32 -23.37
CA LYS A 1061 4.88 71.57 -24.35
C LYS A 1061 6.14 70.62 -24.38
N LYS A 1062 6.95 70.43 -25.46
CA LYS A 1062 6.84 70.63 -26.96
C LYS A 1062 8.09 70.14 -27.78
N LYS A 1063 7.92 69.30 -28.84
CA LYS A 1063 8.77 69.10 -30.10
C LYS A 1063 10.29 68.73 -29.97
N THR A 1064 11.13 68.35 -31.00
CA THR A 1064 11.02 68.15 -32.48
C THR A 1064 12.06 67.16 -33.12
N ALA A 1065 11.70 66.55 -34.28
CA ALA A 1065 12.48 66.20 -35.52
C ALA A 1065 13.82 65.39 -35.55
N ALA A 1066 13.95 64.40 -36.48
CA ALA A 1066 14.66 64.49 -37.78
C ALA A 1066 15.10 63.14 -38.46
N LYS A 1067 14.93 63.04 -39.81
CA LYS A 1067 15.66 62.27 -40.89
C LYS A 1067 16.12 60.78 -40.72
N LYS A 1068 16.55 60.00 -41.75
CA LYS A 1068 16.01 59.68 -43.12
C LYS A 1068 16.87 58.59 -43.82
N LYS A 1069 16.27 57.62 -44.57
CA LYS A 1069 16.93 56.68 -45.54
C LYS A 1069 17.98 55.70 -44.92
N THR A 1070 18.55 54.64 -45.53
CA THR A 1070 18.54 53.94 -46.86
C THR A 1070 19.09 52.50 -46.65
N ALA A 1071 19.17 51.53 -47.58
CA ALA A 1071 18.22 50.91 -48.56
C ALA A 1071 18.91 49.68 -49.25
N ALA A 1072 18.23 49.02 -50.22
CA ALA A 1072 18.80 48.07 -51.22
C ALA A 1072 19.30 46.67 -50.73
N LYS A 1073 19.38 45.59 -51.54
CA LYS A 1073 18.84 45.24 -52.89
C LYS A 1073 18.90 43.70 -53.13
N LYS A 1074 18.04 43.18 -54.05
CA LYS A 1074 18.27 42.00 -54.95
C LYS A 1074 18.43 40.57 -54.34
N LYS A 1075 18.16 39.44 -55.04
CA LYS A 1075 17.21 39.12 -56.15
C LYS A 1075 17.15 37.59 -56.41
N THR A 1076 15.98 37.04 -56.81
CA THR A 1076 15.78 35.82 -57.66
C THR A 1076 16.31 34.46 -57.13
N VAL A 1077 16.02 33.25 -57.69
CA VAL A 1077 15.44 32.80 -58.99
C VAL A 1077 14.44 31.62 -58.81
N ALA A 1078 13.22 31.74 -59.38
CA ALA A 1078 12.31 30.71 -59.99
C ALA A 1078 12.02 29.34 -59.28
N LYS A 1079 11.14 28.42 -59.77
CA LYS A 1079 10.30 28.34 -60.98
C LYS A 1079 9.05 27.41 -60.76
N LYS A 1080 7.89 27.75 -61.36
CA LYS A 1080 6.63 26.95 -61.59
C LYS A 1080 5.90 26.37 -60.34
N LYS A 1081 4.57 26.50 -60.12
CA LYS A 1081 3.33 26.16 -60.90
C LYS A 1081 3.02 24.64 -60.85
N THR A 1082 1.76 24.14 -60.76
CA THR A 1082 0.44 24.75 -61.06
C THR A 1082 -0.80 24.04 -60.41
N VAL A 1083 -1.94 24.77 -60.26
CA VAL A 1083 -3.38 24.33 -60.41
C VAL A 1083 -3.99 23.31 -59.42
N ALA A 1084 -5.27 23.36 -58.95
CA ALA A 1084 -6.38 24.36 -58.91
C ALA A 1084 -7.33 24.01 -57.71
N LYS A 1085 -7.99 24.93 -56.96
CA LYS A 1085 -9.19 25.77 -57.24
C LYS A 1085 -10.42 24.98 -57.76
N LYS A 1086 -11.70 25.21 -57.39
CA LYS A 1086 -12.45 26.03 -56.38
C LYS A 1086 -13.86 25.33 -56.25
N LYS A 1087 -14.60 25.26 -55.13
CA LYS A 1087 -15.11 26.23 -54.13
C LYS A 1087 -16.35 27.06 -54.56
N THR A 1088 -17.55 26.69 -54.03
CA THR A 1088 -18.70 27.55 -53.59
C THR A 1088 -19.55 28.34 -54.63
N ALA A 1089 -20.84 28.69 -54.43
CA ALA A 1089 -21.79 28.51 -53.29
C ALA A 1089 -23.30 28.75 -53.62
N ALA A 1090 -24.18 28.14 -52.80
CA ALA A 1090 -25.46 28.60 -52.19
C ALA A 1090 -26.51 29.49 -52.91
N LYS A 1091 -27.82 29.21 -52.67
CA LYS A 1091 -28.83 30.26 -52.32
C LYS A 1091 -30.20 29.77 -51.79
N LYS A 1092 -30.94 30.74 -51.19
CA LYS A 1092 -32.37 30.79 -50.75
C LYS A 1092 -32.79 29.83 -49.60
N LYS A 1093 -33.59 30.19 -48.57
CA LYS A 1093 -34.81 31.05 -48.37
C LYS A 1093 -36.10 30.39 -48.95
N THR A 1094 -37.30 30.41 -48.33
CA THR A 1094 -37.81 31.08 -47.09
C THR A 1094 -39.14 30.49 -46.56
N ALA A 1095 -39.39 30.63 -45.24
CA ALA A 1095 -40.64 31.05 -44.56
C ALA A 1095 -41.98 30.23 -44.57
N ALA A 1096 -42.55 30.09 -43.35
CA ALA A 1096 -43.90 30.56 -42.91
C ALA A 1096 -45.05 29.60 -42.49
N LYS A 1097 -45.61 29.92 -41.29
CA LYS A 1097 -47.04 30.03 -40.88
C LYS A 1097 -47.90 28.81 -40.42
N LYS A 1098 -48.73 29.13 -39.38
CA LYS A 1098 -50.06 28.60 -38.99
C LYS A 1098 -50.15 27.14 -38.43
N LYS A 1099 -51.13 26.76 -37.56
CA LYS A 1099 -51.97 27.44 -36.52
C LYS A 1099 -52.87 26.38 -35.80
N THR A 1100 -53.18 26.54 -34.49
CA THR A 1100 -54.44 26.07 -33.78
C THR A 1100 -54.77 24.54 -33.70
N ALA A 1101 -55.65 24.00 -32.83
CA ALA A 1101 -56.43 24.48 -31.65
C ALA A 1101 -57.01 23.29 -30.79
N ALA A 1102 -57.82 23.61 -29.75
CA ALA A 1102 -58.81 22.77 -29.04
C ALA A 1102 -58.28 21.70 -28.04
N LYS A 1103 -59.01 21.21 -27.02
CA LYS A 1103 -60.38 21.39 -26.40
C LYS A 1103 -60.21 20.93 -24.92
N LYS A 1104 -60.95 21.26 -23.83
CA LYS A 1104 -61.95 22.26 -23.36
C LYS A 1104 -61.93 22.16 -21.78
N LYS A 1105 -62.61 23.05 -21.02
CA LYS A 1105 -62.93 22.97 -19.54
C LYS A 1105 -61.77 23.26 -18.53
N THR A 1106 -61.78 24.21 -17.56
CA THR A 1106 -62.71 24.89 -16.59
C THR A 1106 -62.50 24.36 -15.15
N ALA A 1107 -62.61 25.12 -14.05
CA ALA A 1107 -62.71 26.56 -13.72
C ALA A 1107 -62.31 26.71 -12.21
N ALA A 1108 -62.31 27.85 -11.49
CA ALA A 1108 -62.81 29.22 -11.73
C ALA A 1108 -61.91 30.25 -10.97
N LYS A 1109 -61.76 31.49 -11.49
CA LYS A 1109 -62.29 32.78 -10.95
C LYS A 1109 -61.74 33.25 -9.58
N LYS A 1110 -61.50 34.54 -9.31
CA LYS A 1110 -61.36 35.80 -10.12
C LYS A 1110 -60.70 36.88 -9.19
N LYS A 1111 -60.32 38.12 -9.58
CA LYS A 1111 -61.01 39.13 -10.42
C LYS A 1111 -60.08 39.92 -11.38
N THR A 1112 -59.43 41.01 -10.93
CA THR A 1112 -58.89 42.13 -11.74
C THR A 1112 -57.98 43.04 -10.87
N ALA A 1113 -57.16 44.01 -11.32
CA ALA A 1113 -56.46 44.34 -12.60
C ALA A 1113 -55.56 45.60 -12.34
N ALA A 1114 -54.98 46.41 -13.26
CA ALA A 1114 -55.11 46.57 -14.72
C ALA A 1114 -53.94 47.37 -15.36
N LYS A 1115 -53.78 47.24 -16.70
CA LYS A 1115 -53.52 48.31 -17.71
C LYS A 1115 -52.32 49.28 -17.52
N LYS A 1116 -51.29 49.22 -18.40
CA LYS A 1116 -51.11 49.99 -19.69
C LYS A 1116 -50.34 51.33 -19.48
N LYS A 1117 -49.75 52.04 -20.46
CA LYS A 1117 -49.83 52.03 -21.96
C LYS A 1117 -48.54 52.61 -22.62
N THR A 1118 -48.35 52.38 -23.93
CA THR A 1118 -47.72 53.18 -25.06
C THR A 1118 -46.86 54.45 -24.80
N ALA A 1119 -45.90 54.91 -25.64
CA ALA A 1119 -45.28 54.50 -26.95
C ALA A 1119 -43.81 55.06 -27.03
N ALA A 1120 -43.10 55.48 -28.10
CA ALA A 1120 -43.21 55.66 -29.59
C ALA A 1120 -41.77 55.51 -30.21
N LYS A 1121 -41.40 55.39 -31.53
CA LYS A 1121 -41.59 56.11 -32.84
C LYS A 1121 -40.89 57.50 -32.94
N LYS A 1122 -40.17 57.89 -34.02
CA LYS A 1122 -40.08 57.36 -35.43
C LYS A 1122 -38.88 57.96 -36.26
N LYS A 1123 -38.39 57.26 -37.31
CA LYS A 1123 -37.67 57.72 -38.56
C LYS A 1123 -36.28 58.43 -38.42
N THR A 1124 -35.35 58.50 -39.39
CA THR A 1124 -35.16 58.01 -40.82
C THR A 1124 -33.69 57.51 -41.01
N ALA A 1125 -32.96 57.28 -42.13
CA ALA A 1125 -33.00 57.38 -43.63
C ALA A 1125 -32.34 56.09 -44.26
N ALA A 1126 -31.99 55.80 -45.53
CA ALA A 1126 -31.77 56.45 -46.86
C ALA A 1126 -30.44 57.23 -47.06
N LYS A 1127 -29.72 57.27 -48.22
CA LYS A 1127 -29.89 56.68 -49.59
C LYS A 1127 -28.54 56.63 -50.40
N LYS A 1128 -28.58 56.16 -51.67
CA LYS A 1128 -27.51 55.92 -52.70
C LYS A 1128 -26.76 54.57 -52.60
N LYS A 1129 -25.88 54.26 -53.58
CA LYS A 1129 -25.69 52.91 -54.20
C LYS A 1129 -24.39 52.79 -55.02
N THR A 1130 -23.80 51.57 -55.15
CA THR A 1130 -22.83 51.11 -56.22
C THR A 1130 -21.39 51.70 -56.22
N ALA A 1131 -20.31 51.08 -56.77
CA ALA A 1131 -20.12 49.85 -57.58
C ALA A 1131 -18.72 49.14 -57.42
N ALA A 1132 -18.49 48.08 -58.22
CA ALA A 1132 -17.21 47.50 -58.69
C ALA A 1132 -16.43 46.42 -57.88
N LYS A 1133 -15.56 45.70 -58.60
CA LYS A 1133 -14.75 44.49 -58.25
C LYS A 1133 -13.46 44.88 -57.47
N ALA A 1134 -12.61 44.01 -56.87
CA ALA A 1134 -12.39 42.57 -57.06
C ALA A 1134 -11.81 41.82 -55.81
N SER A 1135 -11.60 40.51 -55.99
CA SER A 1135 -11.15 39.45 -55.06
C SER A 1135 -10.03 39.69 -54.03
N SER A 1136 -10.20 39.15 -52.81
CA SER A 1136 -9.30 38.15 -52.17
C SER A 1136 -9.83 37.67 -50.79
N GLN A 1137 -9.08 36.80 -50.08
CA GLN A 1137 -9.32 36.32 -48.70
C GLN A 1137 -8.24 36.95 -47.79
N PRO A 1138 -8.43 37.15 -46.45
CA PRO A 1138 -9.01 36.16 -45.52
C PRO A 1138 -9.89 36.70 -44.35
N SER A 1139 -10.26 35.79 -43.44
CA SER A 1139 -10.91 36.02 -42.13
C SER A 1139 -12.38 36.51 -42.18
N PRO A 1140 -13.18 36.18 -41.13
CA PRO A 1140 -13.32 37.12 -40.02
C PRO A 1140 -13.35 36.49 -38.61
N THR A 1141 -12.99 37.30 -37.62
CA THR A 1141 -13.05 36.98 -36.19
C THR A 1141 -14.47 37.11 -35.64
N ALA A 1142 -14.74 36.40 -34.52
CA ALA A 1142 -15.77 36.70 -33.51
C ALA A 1142 -17.23 37.00 -33.98
N SER A 1143 -18.10 35.99 -33.89
CA SER A 1143 -19.52 36.24 -33.57
C SER A 1143 -19.78 36.07 -32.06
N SER A 1144 -20.50 37.00 -31.45
CA SER A 1144 -20.76 37.01 -30.01
C SER A 1144 -22.15 36.46 -29.67
N LYS A 1145 -22.15 35.32 -28.97
CA LYS A 1145 -23.17 34.89 -27.98
C LYS A 1145 -24.63 34.73 -28.46
N THR A 1146 -25.01 33.47 -28.68
CA THR A 1146 -26.31 32.97 -28.17
C THR A 1146 -26.01 31.86 -27.13
N ASN A 1147 -26.68 31.89 -25.98
CA ASN A 1147 -26.30 31.08 -24.83
C ASN A 1147 -26.68 29.59 -24.96
N SER A 1148 -25.75 28.77 -25.44
CA SER A 1148 -25.54 27.45 -24.84
C SER A 1148 -24.11 27.38 -24.27
N ARG A 1149 -23.99 27.28 -22.94
CA ARG A 1149 -22.69 27.11 -22.28
C ARG A 1149 -22.20 25.67 -22.49
N ARG A 1150 -21.64 25.38 -23.67
CA ARG A 1150 -20.78 24.21 -23.90
C ARG A 1150 -19.68 24.26 -22.84
N LEU A 1151 -19.73 23.35 -21.86
CA LEU A 1151 -18.76 23.30 -20.76
C LEU A 1151 -17.40 22.92 -21.33
N LYS A 1152 -16.54 23.94 -21.54
CA LYS A 1152 -15.12 23.77 -21.88
C LYS A 1152 -14.34 23.46 -20.61
N PHE A 1153 -13.57 22.39 -20.67
CA PHE A 1153 -12.60 21.95 -19.66
C PHE A 1153 -11.22 21.98 -20.31
N ASN A 1154 -10.23 22.58 -19.64
CA ASN A 1154 -8.85 22.60 -20.11
C ASN A 1154 -8.07 21.40 -19.54
N ARG A 1155 -6.88 21.14 -20.07
CA ARG A 1155 -5.96 20.15 -19.50
C ARG A 1155 -5.53 20.59 -18.10
N HIS A 1156 -5.45 19.63 -17.17
CA HIS A 1156 -5.22 19.81 -15.74
C HIS A 1156 -6.29 20.64 -14.97
N ASP A 1157 -7.44 20.97 -15.56
CA ASP A 1157 -8.58 21.50 -14.79
C ASP A 1157 -8.95 20.53 -13.65
N VAL A 1158 -9.21 21.06 -12.46
CA VAL A 1158 -9.70 20.25 -11.33
C VAL A 1158 -11.22 20.22 -11.36
N VAL A 1159 -11.79 19.03 -11.44
CA VAL A 1159 -13.23 18.79 -11.60
C VAL A 1159 -13.78 17.88 -10.51
N ARG A 1160 -15.09 17.92 -10.30
CA ARG A 1160 -15.84 16.97 -9.46
C ARG A 1160 -17.13 16.54 -10.15
N PHE A 1161 -17.71 15.44 -9.71
CA PHE A 1161 -19.04 15.02 -10.18
C PHE A 1161 -20.17 15.91 -9.63
N ARG A 1162 -21.29 15.96 -10.35
CA ARG A 1162 -22.54 16.58 -9.89
C ARG A 1162 -23.29 15.65 -8.93
N LYS A 1163 -24.10 16.22 -8.03
CA LYS A 1163 -24.83 15.52 -6.95
C LYS A 1163 -25.85 14.44 -7.39
N ARG A 1164 -26.07 14.24 -8.69
CA ARG A 1164 -26.94 13.19 -9.27
C ARG A 1164 -26.27 12.55 -10.51
N SER A 1165 -24.95 12.39 -10.47
CA SER A 1165 -24.22 11.73 -11.56
C SER A 1165 -24.35 10.22 -11.44
N GLN A 1166 -25.19 9.60 -12.29
CA GLN A 1166 -25.35 8.14 -12.38
C GLN A 1166 -23.99 7.42 -12.59
N ILE A 1167 -23.04 8.05 -13.29
CA ILE A 1167 -21.68 7.53 -13.48
C ILE A 1167 -20.88 7.51 -12.18
N ALA A 1168 -21.09 8.48 -11.28
CA ALA A 1168 -20.43 8.48 -9.97
C ALA A 1168 -21.07 7.44 -9.05
N GLU A 1169 -22.40 7.39 -9.04
CA GLU A 1169 -23.22 6.49 -8.25
C GLU A 1169 -22.96 5.01 -8.57
N GLY A 1170 -23.00 4.63 -9.86
CA GLY A 1170 -22.69 3.28 -10.34
C GLY A 1170 -21.23 2.86 -10.19
N LEU A 1171 -20.31 3.79 -9.90
CA LEU A 1171 -18.90 3.52 -9.61
C LEU A 1171 -18.56 3.70 -8.12
N GLY A 1172 -19.54 3.95 -7.24
CA GLY A 1172 -19.33 4.19 -5.81
C GLY A 1172 -18.50 5.45 -5.48
N LEU A 1173 -18.41 6.40 -6.42
CA LEU A 1173 -17.58 7.61 -6.29
C LEU A 1173 -18.34 8.72 -5.57
N ARG A 1174 -17.72 9.28 -4.52
CA ARG A 1174 -18.30 10.39 -3.76
C ARG A 1174 -18.42 11.66 -4.62
N PRO A 1175 -19.59 12.35 -4.66
CA PRO A 1175 -19.76 13.58 -5.46
C PRO A 1175 -18.94 14.80 -5.02
N ASP A 1176 -18.22 14.72 -3.89
CA ASP A 1176 -17.32 15.77 -3.39
C ASP A 1176 -15.84 15.52 -3.69
N ALA A 1177 -15.49 14.35 -4.25
CA ALA A 1177 -14.14 14.04 -4.68
C ALA A 1177 -13.69 14.92 -5.88
N ARG A 1178 -12.42 15.31 -5.86
CA ARG A 1178 -11.77 16.12 -6.91
C ARG A 1178 -10.87 15.24 -7.78
N TYR A 1179 -10.84 15.51 -9.08
CA TYR A 1179 -10.04 14.80 -10.08
C TYR A 1179 -9.41 15.81 -11.05
N ALA A 1180 -8.23 15.51 -11.59
CA ALA A 1180 -7.63 16.30 -12.66
C ALA A 1180 -8.13 15.83 -14.03
N VAL A 1181 -8.37 16.78 -14.94
CA VAL A 1181 -8.64 16.51 -16.36
C VAL A 1181 -7.32 16.22 -17.08
N GLU A 1182 -7.20 15.04 -17.68
CA GLU A 1182 -6.02 14.63 -18.44
C GLU A 1182 -6.06 15.14 -19.89
N MET A 1183 -7.26 15.20 -20.47
CA MET A 1183 -7.57 15.76 -21.78
C MET A 1183 -9.08 15.85 -21.98
N THR A 1184 -9.53 16.66 -22.94
CA THR A 1184 -10.86 16.51 -23.55
C THR A 1184 -10.74 15.83 -24.90
N THR A 1185 -11.63 14.90 -25.21
CA THR A 1185 -11.65 14.14 -26.46
C THR A 1185 -13.09 13.99 -26.97
N THR A 1186 -13.29 13.45 -28.17
CA THR A 1186 -14.61 13.07 -28.68
C THR A 1186 -14.79 11.56 -28.63
N HIS A 1187 -16.01 11.10 -28.35
CA HIS A 1187 -16.40 9.70 -28.42
C HIS A 1187 -17.78 9.63 -29.05
N ASN A 1188 -17.88 8.97 -30.21
CA ASN A 1188 -19.08 8.94 -31.05
C ASN A 1188 -19.63 10.36 -31.25
N GLU A 1189 -18.76 11.25 -31.76
CA GLU A 1189 -18.98 12.70 -32.00
C GLU A 1189 -19.29 13.58 -30.77
N ARG A 1190 -19.55 12.98 -29.61
CA ARG A 1190 -19.89 13.71 -28.38
C ARG A 1190 -18.62 14.09 -27.63
N PRO A 1191 -18.52 15.32 -27.08
CA PRO A 1191 -17.37 15.72 -26.26
C PRO A 1191 -17.38 14.94 -24.93
N VAL A 1192 -16.21 14.48 -24.51
CA VAL A 1192 -15.99 13.69 -23.29
C VAL A 1192 -14.73 14.20 -22.59
N VAL A 1193 -14.78 14.31 -21.27
CA VAL A 1193 -13.67 14.73 -20.42
C VAL A 1193 -13.00 13.48 -19.86
N VAL A 1194 -11.69 13.34 -20.05
CA VAL A 1194 -10.92 12.25 -19.46
C VAL A 1194 -10.36 12.72 -18.12
N ILE A 1195 -10.65 12.00 -17.04
CA ILE A 1195 -10.17 12.32 -15.70
C ILE A 1195 -9.32 11.18 -15.12
N ARG A 1196 -8.27 11.50 -14.36
CA ARG A 1196 -7.45 10.48 -13.69
C ARG A 1196 -8.07 10.09 -12.34
N TYR A 1197 -8.37 8.80 -12.17
CA TYR A 1197 -8.87 8.21 -10.94
C TYR A 1197 -7.72 7.48 -10.20
N ARG A 1198 -7.46 7.90 -8.95
CA ARG A 1198 -6.28 7.52 -8.13
C ARG A 1198 -4.92 7.98 -8.69
N SER A 1199 -3.92 8.00 -7.81
CA SER A 1199 -2.50 8.25 -8.13
C SER A 1199 -1.66 7.00 -7.84
N GLY A 1200 -0.47 6.91 -8.46
CA GLY A 1200 0.41 5.74 -8.36
C GLY A 1200 0.07 4.63 -9.37
N LYS A 1201 0.64 3.42 -9.16
CA LYS A 1201 0.62 2.26 -10.09
C LYS A 1201 -0.78 1.70 -10.46
N HIS A 1202 -1.86 2.31 -9.99
CA HIS A 1202 -3.25 1.92 -10.26
C HIS A 1202 -4.13 3.12 -10.66
N SER A 1203 -3.55 4.13 -11.33
CA SER A 1203 -4.31 5.27 -11.86
C SER A 1203 -5.09 4.87 -13.11
N VAL A 1204 -6.42 5.01 -13.09
CA VAL A 1204 -7.31 4.66 -14.21
C VAL A 1204 -7.82 5.92 -14.90
N LEU A 1205 -7.84 5.94 -16.23
CA LEU A 1205 -8.41 7.05 -17.02
C LEU A 1205 -9.91 6.84 -17.24
N LEU A 1206 -10.73 7.72 -16.68
CA LEU A 1206 -12.18 7.64 -16.76
C LEU A 1206 -12.73 8.62 -17.79
N LYS A 1207 -13.40 8.12 -18.83
CA LYS A 1207 -14.08 8.92 -19.87
C LYS A 1207 -15.46 9.36 -19.35
N VAL A 1208 -15.65 10.65 -19.05
CA VAL A 1208 -16.86 11.20 -18.42
C VAL A 1208 -17.50 12.29 -19.29
N PRO A 1209 -18.80 12.22 -19.66
CA PRO A 1209 -19.45 13.28 -20.41
C PRO A 1209 -19.52 14.60 -19.61
N PRO A 1210 -19.24 15.76 -20.22
CA PRO A 1210 -19.04 17.05 -19.53
C PRO A 1210 -20.25 17.52 -18.69
N GLY A 1211 -21.46 17.06 -19.00
CA GLY A 1211 -22.66 17.34 -18.22
C GLY A 1211 -22.66 16.72 -16.81
N HIS A 1212 -21.88 15.64 -16.58
CA HIS A 1212 -21.76 14.98 -15.28
C HIS A 1212 -20.77 15.66 -14.33
N LEU A 1213 -19.95 16.58 -14.86
CA LEU A 1213 -18.87 17.25 -14.14
C LEU A 1213 -19.19 18.72 -13.85
N ALA A 1214 -18.49 19.26 -12.86
CA ALA A 1214 -18.38 20.68 -12.56
C ALA A 1214 -16.90 21.02 -12.29
N VAL A 1215 -16.41 22.10 -12.87
CA VAL A 1215 -15.07 22.64 -12.56
C VAL A 1215 -15.06 23.12 -11.11
N VAL A 1216 -13.94 22.86 -10.43
CA VAL A 1216 -13.64 23.26 -9.05
C VAL A 1216 -12.51 24.28 -9.02
N GLN A 1217 -11.53 24.14 -9.92
CA GLN A 1217 -10.42 25.05 -10.16
C GLN A 1217 -9.97 24.87 -11.61
N ARG A 1218 -9.51 25.93 -12.27
CA ARG A 1218 -8.92 25.82 -13.61
C ARG A 1218 -7.40 25.69 -13.56
N HIS A 1219 -6.83 25.14 -14.62
CA HIS A 1219 -5.39 25.27 -14.87
C HIS A 1219 -5.07 26.69 -15.39
N GLU A 1220 -3.95 27.24 -14.94
CA GLU A 1220 -3.35 28.46 -15.47
C GLU A 1220 -2.30 28.04 -16.52
N GLU A 1221 -2.44 28.55 -17.75
CA GLU A 1221 -1.56 28.23 -18.87
C GLU A 1221 -0.21 28.95 -18.73
N ILE A 1222 0.89 28.35 -19.20
CA ILE A 1222 2.23 28.94 -19.02
C ILE A 1222 2.35 30.20 -19.92
N PRO A 1223 2.68 31.37 -19.34
CA PRO A 1223 2.85 32.62 -20.09
C PRO A 1223 3.80 32.46 -21.31
N SER A 1224 3.44 33.09 -22.42
CA SER A 1224 4.11 32.89 -23.71
C SER A 1224 5.57 33.39 -23.73
N ASP A 1225 5.85 34.42 -22.94
CA ASP A 1225 7.18 34.97 -22.63
C ASP A 1225 8.07 33.94 -21.92
N VAL A 1226 7.55 33.21 -20.92
CA VAL A 1226 8.29 32.13 -20.25
C VAL A 1226 8.63 30.99 -21.23
N ARG A 1227 7.72 30.65 -22.13
CA ARG A 1227 7.97 29.63 -23.17
C ARG A 1227 8.96 30.11 -24.24
N ALA A 1228 8.93 31.39 -24.60
CA ALA A 1228 9.93 32.01 -25.47
C ALA A 1228 11.32 32.10 -24.81
N CYS A 1229 11.39 32.35 -23.49
CA CYS A 1229 12.61 32.30 -22.71
C CYS A 1229 13.21 30.88 -22.69
N ALA A 1230 12.40 29.86 -22.41
CA ALA A 1230 12.83 28.46 -22.48
C ALA A 1230 13.33 28.06 -23.88
N ALA A 1231 12.72 28.57 -24.96
CA ALA A 1231 13.18 28.33 -26.33
C ALA A 1231 14.55 28.99 -26.61
N LYS A 1232 14.79 30.20 -26.11
CA LYS A 1232 16.11 30.87 -26.20
C LYS A 1232 17.18 30.11 -25.40
N LEU A 1233 16.86 29.68 -24.17
CA LEU A 1233 17.79 28.94 -23.30
C LEU A 1233 18.12 27.53 -23.82
N ALA A 1234 17.19 26.86 -24.51
CA ALA A 1234 17.46 25.60 -25.20
C ALA A 1234 18.55 25.73 -26.27
N ASN A 1235 18.55 26.85 -27.00
CA ASN A 1235 19.46 27.13 -28.10
C ASN A 1235 20.74 27.88 -27.68
N TYR A 1236 20.88 28.25 -26.40
CA TYR A 1236 22.01 29.02 -25.90
C TYR A 1236 23.32 28.21 -25.91
N LYS A 1237 24.38 28.73 -26.54
CA LYS A 1237 25.65 28.00 -26.75
C LYS A 1237 26.54 27.89 -25.49
N GLY A 1238 26.27 28.64 -24.43
CA GLY A 1238 27.06 28.58 -23.18
C GLY A 1238 26.85 27.30 -22.34
N PRO A 1239 27.44 27.24 -21.13
CA PRO A 1239 27.64 26.01 -20.33
C PRO A 1239 26.36 25.46 -19.66
N ILE A 1240 25.38 25.07 -20.48
CA ILE A 1240 24.15 24.39 -20.06
C ILE A 1240 24.26 22.90 -20.41
N ASN A 1241 24.31 22.05 -19.38
CA ASN A 1241 24.43 20.60 -19.54
C ASN A 1241 23.24 19.99 -20.31
N ALA A 1242 23.46 18.81 -20.91
CA ALA A 1242 22.49 18.17 -21.79
C ALA A 1242 21.12 17.86 -21.14
N LYS A 1243 21.09 17.62 -19.82
CA LYS A 1243 19.84 17.36 -19.07
C LYS A 1243 19.03 18.65 -18.92
N THR A 1244 19.66 19.75 -18.51
CA THR A 1244 19.02 21.08 -18.45
C THR A 1244 18.57 21.55 -19.83
N ARG A 1245 19.40 21.33 -20.86
CA ARG A 1245 19.06 21.64 -22.26
C ARG A 1245 17.82 20.88 -22.75
N ARG A 1246 17.73 19.57 -22.47
CA ARG A 1246 16.51 18.76 -22.73
C ARG A 1246 15.28 19.31 -21.99
N ILE A 1247 15.42 19.73 -20.73
CA ILE A 1247 14.33 20.32 -19.94
C ILE A 1247 13.84 21.64 -20.54
N MET A 1248 14.72 22.51 -21.04
CA MET A 1248 14.33 23.76 -21.72
C MET A 1248 13.64 23.50 -23.08
N ILE A 1249 14.10 22.49 -23.84
CA ILE A 1249 13.42 22.01 -25.05
C ILE A 1249 12.02 21.47 -24.72
N GLU A 1250 11.83 20.82 -23.58
CA GLU A 1250 10.52 20.33 -23.16
C GLU A 1250 9.60 21.45 -22.67
N LEU A 1251 10.11 22.39 -21.87
CA LEU A 1251 9.35 23.56 -21.38
C LEU A 1251 8.85 24.47 -22.51
N SER A 1252 9.66 24.73 -23.53
CA SER A 1252 9.25 25.51 -24.70
C SER A 1252 8.17 24.82 -25.55
N LYS A 1253 8.02 23.49 -25.45
CA LYS A 1253 7.05 22.67 -26.19
C LYS A 1253 5.77 22.35 -25.42
N ARG A 1254 5.70 22.63 -24.11
CA ARG A 1254 4.49 22.44 -23.31
C ARG A 1254 3.48 23.57 -23.54
N SER A 1255 2.20 23.21 -23.60
CA SER A 1255 1.03 24.09 -23.73
C SER A 1255 0.41 24.37 -22.36
#